data_AF-A0A953Y2M4-F1
#
_entry.id   AF-A0A953Y2M4-F1
#
_cell.length_a   1.000
_cell.length_b   1.000
_cell.length_c   1.000
_cell.angle_alpha   90.00
_cell.angle_beta   90.00
_cell.angle_gamma   90.00
#
_symmetry.space_group_name_H-M   'P 1'
#
loop_
_entity.id
_entity.type
_entity.pdbx_description
1 polymer ?
#
loop_
_entity_poly.entity_id
_entity_poly.type
_entity_poly.pdbx_seq_one_letter_code
_entity_poly.pdbx_strand_id
1 'polypeptide(L)'
;MNAPKRKLRPSQDVFHRIRWDPQLEPGDFVVEYRDRSGEFVGVPLPEFVPGGRIPWSRVYRVLRRDGVVVWDRSARRDLLFGSGDTAPDERLDASPSQLPDDGFLVEVPAWRHAPGGWREDRGPAQPLPRAPLRVVSYNVLFDRFRADGLRTAERRPAQLALLAATGADLIALQEVTPEFLEALLATEWVRRDYWVSAGPGSGAVVPNGQLLLSRVGPQALGLHAYSARKHVVVARFADGVGGLWVAVVHLTSNMTPRAREVRTGQLAALRGFLERSAREATWLVLGDFNQAEDEPDGGFAAARAVDLWTHLRPGEPGATFDPETNPLAAELSSNPAPVRYDRALLHAPGDRWRGVRIERIARHPVPGVEPPLYLSDHYGLELELAPGDGSHGDPVHTTALAVIPPLGVWPPLQALRRAHDPRYARWPPHVSVLYGFVSAEHAPAAIPRVQRVLAEHAPCELTLGEFGRFPHRRRDSVWLRPETGGALRRLQAALEREFPACTEQSTKGEAGYTPHLTIGMLAHGLSTEWMARLAREWTPLRFQLESLSVIARAPGCGFDLLAAIPIGAPQALSDALAASGQLAHGEPPGLEQLRAASPLPLEPFGSWRLGCALIGSDLDVWAPLTDGQDALGYYGVLCAELERAGVLREQRVAPGDAPLLRLDLALPGGPLRVDVLAWAEAAPPAQVVAAERLPAAAGGRWPAARLAL
;
A
#
# COMPACT_ATOMS: atom_id res chain seq x y z
N MET A 1 9.81 52.61 34.95
CA MET A 1 8.36 52.30 34.82
C MET A 1 8.24 50.79 34.70
N ASN A 2 7.69 50.11 35.71
CA ASN A 2 7.54 48.66 35.68
C ASN A 2 6.52 48.29 34.59
N ALA A 3 6.92 47.41 33.66
CA ALA A 3 6.03 46.88 32.65
C ALA A 3 4.77 46.29 33.30
N PRO A 4 3.57 46.49 32.72
CA PRO A 4 2.34 45.97 33.29
C PRO A 4 2.42 44.44 33.38
N LYS A 5 2.30 43.89 34.60
CA LYS A 5 2.35 42.43 34.83
C LYS A 5 1.28 41.76 33.98
N ARG A 6 1.68 40.82 33.11
CA ARG A 6 0.75 40.04 32.28
C ARG A 6 -0.23 39.31 33.19
N LYS A 7 -1.52 39.37 32.85
CA LYS A 7 -2.59 38.73 33.63
C LYS A 7 -2.44 37.21 33.47
N LEU A 8 -2.44 36.49 34.59
CA LEU A 8 -2.47 35.02 34.60
C LEU A 8 -3.89 34.56 34.26
N ARG A 9 -4.02 33.60 33.34
CA ARG A 9 -5.29 32.94 33.03
C ARG A 9 -5.78 32.14 34.25
N PRO A 10 -7.07 32.21 34.59
CA PRO A 10 -7.61 31.50 35.75
C PRO A 10 -7.54 29.98 35.55
N SER A 11 -7.49 29.23 36.65
CA SER A 11 -7.48 27.75 36.65
C SER A 11 -8.64 27.14 35.87
N GLN A 12 -9.77 27.85 35.79
CA GLN A 12 -10.94 27.44 35.02
C GLN A 12 -10.66 27.38 33.52
N ASP A 13 -9.93 28.35 32.96
CA ASP A 13 -9.57 28.38 31.53
C ASP A 13 -8.63 27.22 31.19
N VAL A 14 -7.67 26.92 32.09
CA VAL A 14 -6.74 25.80 31.97
C VAL A 14 -7.43 24.45 32.06
N PHE A 15 -8.34 24.31 33.03
CA PHE A 15 -9.16 23.11 33.17
C PHE A 15 -9.98 22.84 31.91
N HIS A 16 -10.64 23.87 31.35
CA HIS A 16 -11.43 23.73 30.13
C HIS A 16 -10.56 23.49 28.90
N ARG A 17 -9.36 24.07 28.83
CA ARG A 17 -8.40 23.73 27.77
C ARG A 17 -8.05 22.25 27.83
N ILE A 18 -7.60 21.74 28.97
CA ILE A 18 -7.21 20.33 29.08
C ILE A 18 -8.40 19.40 28.83
N ARG A 19 -9.60 19.77 29.31
CA ARG A 19 -10.81 18.95 29.16
C ARG A 19 -11.34 18.89 27.73
N TRP A 20 -11.13 19.94 26.94
CA TRP A 20 -11.78 20.11 25.64
C TRP A 20 -10.82 20.24 24.45
N ASP A 21 -9.51 20.34 24.71
CA ASP A 21 -8.47 20.32 23.69
C ASP A 21 -8.18 18.87 23.28
N PRO A 22 -8.50 18.47 22.04
CA PRO A 22 -8.33 17.09 21.59
C PRO A 22 -6.86 16.63 21.51
N GLN A 23 -5.90 17.54 21.70
CA GLN A 23 -4.47 17.23 21.76
C GLN A 23 -3.99 16.87 23.17
N LEU A 24 -4.83 17.07 24.18
CA LEU A 24 -4.53 16.81 25.58
C LEU A 24 -5.49 15.74 26.10
N GLU A 25 -4.96 14.70 26.75
CA GLU A 25 -5.78 13.66 27.37
C GLU A 25 -6.13 14.10 28.80
N PRO A 26 -7.41 14.41 29.14
CA PRO A 26 -7.77 14.91 30.47
C PRO A 26 -7.34 13.96 31.59
N GLY A 27 -7.33 12.65 31.34
CA GLY A 27 -6.88 11.64 32.29
C GLY A 27 -5.41 11.76 32.70
N ASP A 28 -4.58 12.48 31.94
CA ASP A 28 -3.17 12.71 32.24
C ASP A 28 -2.90 13.85 33.21
N PHE A 29 -3.94 14.54 33.67
CA PHE A 29 -3.77 15.73 34.50
C PHE A 29 -4.37 15.55 35.89
N VAL A 30 -3.73 16.18 36.87
CA VAL A 30 -4.17 16.24 38.26
C VAL A 30 -4.35 17.71 38.64
N VAL A 31 -5.52 18.02 39.19
CA VAL A 31 -5.84 19.32 39.78
C VAL A 31 -5.48 19.28 41.26
N GLU A 32 -4.48 20.05 41.66
CA GLU A 32 -4.10 20.21 43.07
C GLU A 32 -4.77 21.46 43.67
N TYR A 33 -5.46 21.24 44.78
CA TYR A 33 -6.11 22.28 45.58
C TYR A 33 -5.67 22.18 47.04
N ARG A 34 -5.87 23.27 47.80
CA ARG A 34 -5.66 23.21 49.26
C ARG A 34 -6.94 22.80 49.97
N ASP A 35 -6.84 21.78 50.81
CA ASP A 35 -7.94 21.31 51.64
C ASP A 35 -8.21 22.27 52.84
N ARG A 36 -9.00 21.83 53.83
CA ARG A 36 -9.29 22.65 55.03
C ARG A 36 -8.13 22.67 56.04
N SER A 37 -7.19 21.73 55.96
CA SER A 37 -5.99 21.68 56.80
C SER A 37 -4.84 22.52 56.23
N GLY A 38 -4.93 22.89 54.96
CA GLY A 38 -3.95 23.71 54.25
C GLY A 38 -2.95 22.90 53.43
N GLU A 39 -3.07 21.58 53.41
CA GLU A 39 -2.25 20.68 52.60
C GLU A 39 -2.74 20.61 51.16
N PHE A 40 -1.83 20.30 50.23
CA PHE A 40 -2.16 20.09 48.83
C PHE A 40 -2.74 18.70 48.63
N VAL A 41 -3.94 18.66 48.06
CA VAL A 41 -4.64 17.44 47.70
C VAL A 41 -4.86 17.43 46.19
N GLY A 42 -4.40 16.38 45.54
CA GLY A 42 -4.56 16.16 44.10
C GLY A 42 -5.84 15.39 43.79
N VAL A 43 -6.59 15.85 42.79
CA VAL A 43 -7.75 15.14 42.22
C VAL A 43 -7.52 15.00 40.73
N PRO A 44 -7.69 13.80 40.13
CA PRO A 44 -7.64 13.63 38.68
C PRO A 44 -8.56 14.62 37.97
N LEU A 45 -8.07 15.25 36.92
CA LEU A 45 -8.81 16.30 36.22
C LEU A 45 -10.19 15.85 35.69
N PRO A 46 -10.40 14.59 35.23
CA PRO A 46 -11.74 14.13 34.83
C PRO A 46 -12.75 14.09 36.00
N GLU A 47 -12.26 13.81 37.21
CA GLU A 47 -13.06 13.69 38.45
C GLU A 47 -13.32 15.05 39.11
N PHE A 48 -12.58 16.08 38.72
CA PHE A 48 -12.80 17.43 39.19
C PHE A 48 -14.11 17.99 38.61
N VAL A 49 -15.08 18.27 39.50
CA VAL A 49 -16.41 18.80 39.15
C VAL A 49 -16.41 20.33 39.18
N PRO A 50 -16.58 21.03 38.04
CA PRO A 50 -16.73 22.48 37.97
C PRO A 50 -17.84 23.00 38.87
N GLY A 51 -17.53 23.94 39.78
CA GLY A 51 -18.53 24.50 40.70
C GLY A 51 -19.03 23.54 41.79
N GLY A 52 -18.39 22.38 41.94
CA GLY A 52 -18.70 21.38 42.96
C GLY A 52 -18.11 21.71 44.34
N ARG A 53 -17.79 20.68 45.14
CA ARG A 53 -17.29 20.81 46.53
C ARG A 53 -15.97 21.58 46.66
N ILE A 54 -15.21 21.73 45.57
CA ILE A 54 -13.93 22.46 45.52
C ILE A 54 -14.11 23.72 44.68
N PRO A 55 -14.16 24.92 45.31
CA PRO A 55 -14.24 26.18 44.57
C PRO A 55 -12.98 26.44 43.75
N TRP A 56 -13.12 27.06 42.58
CA TRP A 56 -11.98 27.45 41.72
C TRP A 56 -10.92 28.30 42.44
N SER A 57 -11.35 29.09 43.43
CA SER A 57 -10.46 29.89 44.28
C SER A 57 -9.54 29.05 45.17
N ARG A 58 -9.73 27.73 45.25
CA ARG A 58 -8.86 26.81 45.99
C ARG A 58 -7.96 25.97 45.10
N VAL A 59 -8.08 26.06 43.77
CA VAL A 59 -7.14 25.41 42.85
C VAL A 59 -5.85 26.23 42.80
N TYR A 60 -4.71 25.54 42.94
CA TYR A 60 -3.39 26.16 43.00
C TYR A 60 -2.44 25.62 41.94
N ARG A 61 -2.55 24.34 41.56
CA ARG A 61 -1.74 23.76 40.50
C ARG A 61 -2.53 22.81 39.62
N VAL A 62 -2.10 22.70 38.38
CA VAL A 62 -2.46 21.61 37.49
C VAL A 62 -1.17 20.96 37.02
N LEU A 63 -1.07 19.66 37.22
CA LEU A 63 0.11 18.86 36.91
C LEU A 63 -0.24 17.82 35.87
N ARG A 64 0.71 17.47 35.03
CA ARG A 64 0.65 16.28 34.18
C ARG A 64 1.21 15.08 34.96
N ARG A 65 0.77 13.87 34.64
CA ARG A 65 1.13 12.61 35.34
C ARG A 65 2.64 12.29 35.33
N ASP A 66 3.42 12.93 34.46
CA ASP A 66 4.89 12.88 34.43
C ASP A 66 5.56 13.82 35.46
N GLY A 67 4.76 14.54 36.28
CA GLY A 67 5.22 15.44 37.34
C GLY A 67 5.40 16.89 36.88
N VAL A 68 5.16 17.20 35.60
CA VAL A 68 5.30 18.57 35.08
C VAL A 68 4.13 19.45 35.54
N VAL A 69 4.44 20.55 36.23
CA VAL A 69 3.44 21.55 36.61
C VAL A 69 3.12 22.45 35.40
N VAL A 70 1.97 22.21 34.76
CA VAL A 70 1.56 22.92 33.55
C VAL A 70 0.84 24.24 33.84
N TRP A 71 0.34 24.42 35.07
CA TRP A 71 -0.21 25.69 35.56
C TRP A 71 0.01 25.82 37.08
N ASP A 72 0.54 26.94 37.55
CA ASP A 72 0.79 27.24 38.96
C ASP A 72 0.36 28.68 39.30
N ARG A 73 -0.57 28.78 40.26
CA ARG A 73 -1.14 30.04 40.71
C ARG A 73 -0.17 30.91 41.53
N SER A 74 0.65 30.29 42.37
CA SER A 74 1.58 30.96 43.27
C SER A 74 2.81 31.46 42.52
N ALA A 75 3.33 30.63 41.61
CA ALA A 75 4.44 30.98 40.71
C ALA A 75 3.98 31.81 39.49
N ARG A 76 2.67 32.01 39.32
CA ARG A 76 2.05 32.72 38.18
C ARG A 76 2.51 32.16 36.82
N ARG A 77 2.62 30.84 36.73
CA ARG A 77 3.09 30.10 35.55
C ARG A 77 1.94 29.38 34.88
N ASP A 78 1.91 29.39 33.55
CA ASP A 78 0.89 28.79 32.70
C ASP A 78 1.53 28.39 31.37
N LEU A 79 1.93 27.12 31.29
CA LEU A 79 2.61 26.56 30.13
C LEU A 79 1.66 26.32 28.95
N LEU A 80 0.35 26.28 29.17
CA LEU A 80 -0.63 25.96 28.12
C LEU A 80 -1.01 27.20 27.30
N PHE A 81 -1.25 28.33 27.96
CA PHE A 81 -1.56 29.59 27.27
C PHE A 81 -0.40 30.58 27.24
N GLY A 82 0.73 30.28 27.90
CA GLY A 82 1.87 31.21 27.98
C GLY A 82 1.51 32.52 28.70
N SER A 83 0.61 32.46 29.68
CA SER A 83 0.11 33.62 30.44
C SER A 83 0.85 33.79 31.78
N GLY A 84 0.57 34.90 32.49
CA GLY A 84 1.29 35.23 33.72
C GLY A 84 2.76 35.56 33.46
N ASP A 85 3.65 34.96 34.24
CA ASP A 85 5.09 35.22 34.25
C ASP A 85 5.87 34.12 33.47
N THR A 86 5.18 33.33 32.65
CA THR A 86 5.76 32.25 31.82
C THR A 86 6.60 32.81 30.67
N ALA A 87 7.82 32.30 30.52
CA ALA A 87 8.71 32.69 29.43
C ALA A 87 8.21 32.13 28.06
N PRO A 88 8.44 32.84 26.93
CA PRO A 88 7.89 32.45 25.63
C PRO A 88 8.30 31.05 25.15
N ASP A 89 9.49 30.59 25.54
CA ASP A 89 10.13 29.33 25.19
C ASP A 89 9.70 28.15 26.08
N GLU A 90 9.06 28.41 27.22
CA GLU A 90 8.57 27.37 28.14
C GLU A 90 7.17 26.86 27.80
N ARG A 91 6.52 27.43 26.78
CA ARG A 91 5.15 27.09 26.42
C ARG A 91 5.08 25.65 25.90
N LEU A 92 4.18 24.87 26.50
CA LEU A 92 3.71 23.60 25.93
C LEU A 92 2.80 23.96 24.76
N ASP A 93 3.39 24.12 23.57
CA ASP A 93 2.63 24.35 22.36
C ASP A 93 1.77 23.11 22.06
N ALA A 94 0.47 23.23 22.36
CA ALA A 94 -0.59 22.46 21.72
C ALA A 94 -0.78 22.97 20.28
N SER A 95 0.32 22.96 19.52
CA SER A 95 0.29 23.05 18.08
C SER A 95 -0.11 21.67 17.57
N PRO A 96 -0.90 21.57 16.47
CA PRO A 96 -0.96 20.33 15.71
C PRO A 96 0.48 19.91 15.53
N SER A 97 0.79 18.69 15.94
CA SER A 97 2.00 18.07 15.47
C SER A 97 2.00 18.26 13.95
N GLN A 98 2.84 19.17 13.46
CA GLN A 98 3.51 19.03 12.18
C GLN A 98 4.46 17.83 12.30
N LEU A 99 3.93 16.70 12.77
CA LEU A 99 4.43 15.43 12.32
C LEU A 99 3.94 15.37 10.87
N PRO A 100 4.85 15.16 9.91
CA PRO A 100 4.48 14.95 8.52
C PRO A 100 3.27 13.99 8.44
N ASP A 101 2.39 14.19 7.44
CA ASP A 101 1.18 13.41 7.11
C ASP A 101 1.42 11.89 6.94
N ASP A 102 2.59 11.41 7.30
CA ASP A 102 3.14 10.12 6.96
C ASP A 102 3.28 9.16 8.13
N GLY A 103 3.19 9.61 9.39
CA GLY A 103 3.23 8.78 10.61
C GLY A 103 4.32 7.71 10.59
N PHE A 104 5.48 7.98 11.17
CA PHE A 104 6.62 7.08 11.08
C PHE A 104 6.34 5.71 11.71
N LEU A 105 6.80 4.65 11.04
CA LEU A 105 6.87 3.31 11.62
C LEU A 105 8.05 3.28 12.59
N VAL A 106 7.75 3.17 13.88
CA VAL A 106 8.78 2.92 14.90
C VAL A 106 8.94 1.41 15.00
N GLU A 107 10.04 0.86 14.49
CA GLU A 107 10.31 -0.58 14.64
C GLU A 107 10.42 -0.96 16.12
N VAL A 108 9.76 -2.07 16.48
CA VAL A 108 9.80 -2.63 17.82
C VAL A 108 10.06 -4.14 17.75
N PRO A 109 10.76 -4.72 18.73
CA PRO A 109 11.02 -6.16 18.73
C PRO A 109 9.72 -6.94 19.00
N ALA A 110 9.58 -8.07 18.31
CA ALA A 110 8.64 -9.10 18.76
C ALA A 110 9.24 -9.82 19.97
N TRP A 111 8.39 -10.35 20.85
CA TRP A 111 8.81 -11.08 22.04
C TRP A 111 8.42 -12.54 21.94
N ARG A 112 9.34 -13.43 22.32
CA ARG A 112 9.08 -14.87 22.38
C ARG A 112 9.59 -15.44 23.68
N HIS A 113 8.86 -16.42 24.23
CA HIS A 113 9.32 -17.15 25.40
C HIS A 113 10.30 -18.27 24.98
N ALA A 114 11.41 -18.37 25.69
CA ALA A 114 12.46 -19.34 25.47
C ALA A 114 12.96 -19.90 26.81
N PRO A 115 13.82 -20.93 26.84
CA PRO A 115 14.51 -21.33 28.07
C PRO A 115 15.21 -20.13 28.72
N GLY A 116 14.82 -19.81 29.96
CA GLY A 116 15.27 -18.62 30.70
C GLY A 116 14.35 -17.40 30.63
N GLY A 117 13.17 -17.50 30.02
CA GLY A 117 12.11 -16.49 30.07
C GLY A 117 11.83 -15.79 28.73
N TRP A 118 11.11 -14.68 28.82
CA TRP A 118 10.77 -13.83 27.67
C TRP A 118 11.99 -13.08 27.15
N ARG A 119 12.18 -13.09 25.82
CA ARG A 119 13.29 -12.41 25.14
C ARG A 119 12.78 -11.72 23.89
N GLU A 120 13.44 -10.63 23.51
CA GLU A 120 13.28 -10.03 22.19
C GLU A 120 13.73 -11.03 21.12
N ASP A 121 12.91 -11.20 20.10
CA ASP A 121 13.19 -12.06 18.96
C ASP A 121 13.14 -11.22 17.67
N ARG A 122 14.28 -11.21 16.97
CA ARG A 122 14.45 -10.59 15.64
C ARG A 122 14.83 -11.64 14.59
N GLY A 123 14.59 -12.92 14.89
CA GLY A 123 14.96 -14.05 14.06
C GLY A 123 14.25 -14.07 12.70
N PRO A 124 14.75 -14.88 11.75
CA PRO A 124 14.18 -14.95 10.41
C PRO A 124 12.75 -15.47 10.46
N ALA A 125 11.82 -14.70 9.91
CA ALA A 125 10.42 -15.08 9.86
C ALA A 125 10.19 -16.34 9.01
N GLN A 126 9.33 -17.21 9.51
CA GLN A 126 8.79 -18.31 8.72
C GLN A 126 7.62 -17.80 7.88
N PRO A 127 7.39 -18.34 6.67
CA PRO A 127 6.20 -18.02 5.91
C PRO A 127 4.94 -18.49 6.63
N LEU A 128 3.87 -17.72 6.50
CA LEU A 128 2.54 -18.11 6.93
C LEU A 128 2.18 -19.46 6.28
N PRO A 129 1.48 -20.34 7.02
CA PRO A 129 1.03 -21.61 6.48
C PRO A 129 0.11 -21.40 5.27
N ARG A 130 0.18 -22.29 4.27
CA ARG A 130 -0.75 -22.35 3.12
C ARG A 130 -2.12 -22.95 3.51
N ALA A 131 -2.60 -22.65 4.71
CA ALA A 131 -3.89 -23.07 5.24
C ALA A 131 -4.71 -21.83 5.61
N PRO A 132 -6.03 -21.96 5.78
CA PRO A 132 -6.82 -20.86 6.30
C PRO A 132 -6.28 -20.40 7.65
N LEU A 133 -6.01 -19.10 7.76
CA LEU A 133 -5.59 -18.44 9.00
C LEU A 133 -6.81 -18.08 9.82
N ARG A 134 -6.80 -18.46 11.08
CA ARG A 134 -7.79 -18.01 12.05
C ARG A 134 -7.28 -16.74 12.73
N VAL A 135 -8.05 -15.66 12.65
CA VAL A 135 -7.68 -14.36 13.24
C VAL A 135 -8.77 -13.90 14.18
N VAL A 136 -8.37 -13.39 15.35
CA VAL A 136 -9.28 -12.85 16.36
C VAL A 136 -8.96 -11.38 16.60
N SER A 137 -9.99 -10.55 16.69
CA SER A 137 -9.90 -9.18 17.22
C SER A 137 -10.79 -9.04 18.45
N TYR A 138 -10.27 -8.50 19.55
CA TYR A 138 -11.06 -8.34 20.77
C TYR A 138 -10.61 -7.19 21.68
N ASN A 139 -11.49 -6.23 21.93
CA ASN A 139 -11.32 -5.24 22.99
C ASN A 139 -11.60 -5.90 24.35
N VAL A 140 -10.57 -5.98 25.21
CA VAL A 140 -10.63 -6.73 26.48
C VAL A 140 -11.11 -5.90 27.68
N LEU A 141 -11.58 -4.67 27.45
CA LEU A 141 -12.05 -3.70 28.43
C LEU A 141 -10.97 -3.23 29.41
N PHE A 142 -10.70 -1.92 29.38
CA PHE A 142 -9.83 -1.21 30.29
C PHE A 142 -10.54 -0.92 31.62
N ASP A 143 -10.25 -1.71 32.64
CA ASP A 143 -10.99 -1.75 33.90
C ASP A 143 -10.37 -0.96 35.07
N ARG A 144 -9.32 -0.17 34.81
CA ARG A 144 -8.48 0.45 35.86
C ARG A 144 -9.16 1.54 36.69
N PHE A 145 -10.18 2.21 36.14
CA PHE A 145 -10.82 3.37 36.79
C PHE A 145 -12.26 3.12 37.27
N ARG A 146 -12.78 1.89 37.10
CA ARG A 146 -14.11 1.43 37.51
C ARG A 146 -14.08 -0.03 38.00
N ALA A 147 -13.07 -0.42 38.78
CA ALA A 147 -12.91 -1.83 39.17
C ALA A 147 -14.08 -2.38 40.02
N ASP A 148 -14.78 -1.50 40.75
CA ASP A 148 -15.93 -1.87 41.58
C ASP A 148 -17.09 -2.36 40.70
N GLY A 149 -17.44 -3.65 40.85
CA GLY A 149 -18.57 -4.27 40.12
C GLY A 149 -18.19 -4.98 38.81
N LEU A 150 -17.04 -4.68 38.20
CA LEU A 150 -16.61 -5.29 36.92
C LEU A 150 -16.04 -6.72 37.06
N ARG A 151 -15.90 -7.25 38.28
CA ARG A 151 -15.43 -8.62 38.58
C ARG A 151 -14.16 -9.02 37.80
N THR A 152 -13.24 -8.07 37.63
CA THR A 152 -12.00 -8.22 36.83
C THR A 152 -11.19 -9.48 37.15
N ALA A 153 -11.07 -9.82 38.44
CA ALA A 153 -10.33 -11.01 38.88
C ALA A 153 -10.93 -12.32 38.35
N GLU A 154 -12.25 -12.35 38.12
CA GLU A 154 -12.96 -13.50 37.55
C GLU A 154 -13.02 -13.44 36.02
N ARG A 155 -13.20 -12.23 35.44
CA ARG A 155 -13.24 -12.03 33.98
C ARG A 155 -11.92 -12.41 33.33
N ARG A 156 -10.78 -11.98 33.88
CA ARG A 156 -9.47 -12.12 33.22
C ARG A 156 -9.09 -13.57 32.92
N PRO A 157 -9.16 -14.52 33.87
CA PRO A 157 -8.94 -15.94 33.55
C PRO A 157 -9.89 -16.48 32.48
N ALA A 158 -11.16 -16.06 32.51
CA ALA A 158 -12.16 -16.49 31.52
C ALA A 158 -11.93 -15.89 30.12
N GLN A 159 -11.49 -14.62 30.03
CA GLN A 159 -11.04 -13.98 28.79
C GLN A 159 -9.85 -14.74 28.19
N LEU A 160 -8.84 -15.07 29.01
CA LEU A 160 -7.67 -15.83 28.57
C LEU A 160 -8.04 -17.25 28.12
N ALA A 161 -8.98 -17.90 28.81
CA ALA A 161 -9.49 -19.22 28.42
C ALA A 161 -10.28 -19.18 27.11
N LEU A 162 -11.11 -18.14 26.90
CA LEU A 162 -11.80 -17.91 25.64
C LEU A 162 -10.80 -17.74 24.50
N LEU A 163 -9.81 -16.85 24.66
CA LEU A 163 -8.79 -16.60 23.65
C LEU A 163 -8.02 -17.89 23.31
N ALA A 164 -7.64 -18.69 24.30
CA ALA A 164 -7.00 -19.99 24.09
C ALA A 164 -7.89 -20.94 23.27
N ALA A 165 -9.18 -21.01 23.59
CA ALA A 165 -10.14 -21.89 22.93
C ALA A 165 -10.40 -21.54 21.46
N THR A 166 -10.20 -20.28 21.05
CA THR A 166 -10.28 -19.90 19.63
C THR A 166 -9.25 -20.63 18.77
N GLY A 167 -8.09 -20.98 19.34
CA GLY A 167 -6.99 -21.59 18.58
C GLY A 167 -6.48 -20.71 17.43
N ALA A 168 -6.70 -19.39 17.51
CA ALA A 168 -6.40 -18.44 16.43
C ALA A 168 -4.90 -18.33 16.14
N ASP A 169 -4.52 -18.20 14.88
CA ASP A 169 -3.12 -18.01 14.48
C ASP A 169 -2.63 -16.58 14.76
N LEU A 170 -3.54 -15.60 14.67
CA LEU A 170 -3.31 -14.20 14.99
C LEU A 170 -4.37 -13.70 15.97
N ILE A 171 -3.95 -12.98 17.01
CA ILE A 171 -4.86 -12.38 18.00
C ILE A 171 -4.51 -10.90 18.16
N ALA A 172 -5.45 -10.03 17.80
CA ALA A 172 -5.36 -8.58 17.91
C ALA A 172 -6.21 -8.10 19.10
N LEU A 173 -5.57 -7.57 20.14
CA LEU A 173 -6.25 -7.10 21.35
C LEU A 173 -6.17 -5.58 21.46
N GLN A 174 -7.23 -4.98 22.00
CA GLN A 174 -7.31 -3.56 22.35
C GLN A 174 -7.58 -3.42 23.86
N GLU A 175 -7.24 -2.27 24.42
CA GLU A 175 -7.42 -1.95 25.85
C GLU A 175 -6.65 -2.88 26.81
N VAL A 176 -5.55 -3.47 26.35
CA VAL A 176 -4.69 -4.33 27.16
C VAL A 176 -4.01 -3.50 28.23
N THR A 177 -4.20 -3.86 29.50
CA THR A 177 -3.49 -3.27 30.65
C THR A 177 -2.17 -3.99 30.94
N PRO A 178 -1.26 -3.39 31.73
CA PRO A 178 -0.06 -4.08 32.21
C PRO A 178 -0.39 -5.37 32.96
N GLU A 179 -1.42 -5.36 33.80
CA GLU A 179 -1.85 -6.51 34.59
C GLU A 179 -2.47 -7.62 33.72
N PHE A 180 -3.18 -7.25 32.65
CA PHE A 180 -3.66 -8.22 31.67
C PHE A 180 -2.50 -8.82 30.88
N LEU A 181 -1.54 -7.99 30.44
CA LEU A 181 -0.35 -8.46 29.72
C LEU A 181 0.45 -9.45 30.58
N GLU A 182 0.69 -9.14 31.86
CA GLU A 182 1.38 -10.05 32.77
C GLU A 182 0.67 -11.40 32.90
N ALA A 183 -0.66 -11.38 33.08
CA ALA A 183 -1.46 -12.61 33.17
C ALA A 183 -1.42 -13.42 31.86
N LEU A 184 -1.49 -12.75 30.71
CA LEU A 184 -1.42 -13.35 29.38
C LEU A 184 -0.05 -14.02 29.14
N LEU A 185 1.05 -13.29 29.42
CA LEU A 185 2.43 -13.79 29.29
C LEU A 185 2.76 -14.90 30.30
N ALA A 186 1.94 -15.07 31.34
CA ALA A 186 2.04 -16.17 32.28
C ALA A 186 1.36 -17.47 31.80
N THR A 187 0.50 -17.41 30.79
CA THR A 187 -0.22 -18.59 30.28
C THR A 187 0.68 -19.51 29.46
N GLU A 188 0.48 -20.82 29.61
CA GLU A 188 1.30 -21.83 28.93
C GLU A 188 1.14 -21.80 27.41
N TRP A 189 -0.09 -21.61 26.91
CA TRP A 189 -0.36 -21.61 25.48
C TRP A 189 0.31 -20.41 24.77
N VAL A 190 0.38 -19.24 25.41
CA VAL A 190 1.11 -18.08 24.88
C VAL A 190 2.61 -18.34 24.88
N ARG A 191 3.16 -18.84 26.01
CA ARG A 191 4.60 -19.13 26.13
C ARG A 191 5.07 -20.18 25.13
N ARG A 192 4.24 -21.17 24.82
CA ARG A 192 4.59 -22.25 23.92
C ARG A 192 4.51 -21.82 22.46
N ASP A 193 3.42 -21.15 22.07
CA ASP A 193 3.04 -21.06 20.66
C ASP A 193 3.13 -19.64 20.07
N TYR A 194 3.24 -18.58 20.87
CA TYR A 194 3.07 -17.21 20.37
C TYR A 194 4.30 -16.31 20.50
N TRP A 195 4.51 -15.53 19.45
CA TRP A 195 5.17 -14.24 19.50
C TRP A 195 4.18 -13.16 19.95
N VAL A 196 4.67 -12.16 20.67
CA VAL A 196 3.85 -11.08 21.23
C VAL A 196 4.48 -9.72 20.90
N SER A 197 3.68 -8.73 20.53
CA SER A 197 4.17 -7.40 20.15
C SER A 197 4.67 -6.53 21.31
N ALA A 198 4.45 -6.97 22.56
CA ALA A 198 4.92 -6.30 23.77
C ALA A 198 5.36 -7.34 24.82
N GLY A 199 6.55 -7.14 25.38
CA GLY A 199 7.12 -8.00 26.42
C GLY A 199 6.80 -7.56 27.85
N PRO A 200 7.35 -8.27 28.85
CA PRO A 200 7.19 -7.92 30.26
C PRO A 200 7.61 -6.46 30.54
N GLY A 201 6.77 -5.72 31.26
CA GLY A 201 7.05 -4.32 31.61
C GLY A 201 6.99 -3.32 30.45
N SER A 202 6.46 -3.71 29.29
CA SER A 202 6.38 -2.81 28.13
C SER A 202 5.54 -1.56 28.40
N GLY A 203 6.11 -0.39 28.08
CA GLY A 203 5.41 0.89 28.15
C GLY A 203 4.31 1.05 27.09
N ALA A 204 4.26 0.18 26.06
CA ALA A 204 3.28 0.26 24.98
C ALA A 204 1.83 0.00 25.46
N VAL A 205 1.67 -0.64 26.62
CA VAL A 205 0.36 -0.95 27.22
C VAL A 205 0.08 -0.09 28.47
N VAL A 206 0.75 1.05 28.63
CA VAL A 206 0.59 1.93 29.79
C VAL A 206 -0.16 3.23 29.42
N PRO A 207 -1.31 3.54 30.07
CA PRO A 207 -2.01 2.73 31.06
C PRO A 207 -2.80 1.56 30.44
N ASN A 208 -3.03 1.59 29.12
CA ASN A 208 -3.47 0.48 28.28
C ASN A 208 -2.91 0.65 26.86
N GLY A 209 -3.05 -0.36 26.01
CA GLY A 209 -2.64 -0.29 24.60
C GLY A 209 -3.17 -1.43 23.75
N GLN A 210 -2.60 -1.57 22.55
CA GLN A 210 -2.90 -2.66 21.63
C GLN A 210 -1.83 -3.75 21.69
N LEU A 211 -2.24 -4.99 21.42
CA LEU A 211 -1.35 -6.14 21.40
C LEU A 211 -1.64 -7.01 20.19
N LEU A 212 -0.60 -7.48 19.52
CA LEU A 212 -0.69 -8.52 18.51
C LEU A 212 0.05 -9.76 19.00
N LEU A 213 -0.64 -10.89 19.00
CA LEU A 213 -0.04 -12.21 19.17
C LEU A 213 -0.07 -12.93 17.83
N SER A 214 1.00 -13.66 17.52
CA SER A 214 1.10 -14.48 16.31
C SER A 214 1.79 -15.81 16.57
N ARG A 215 1.29 -16.90 15.99
CA ARG A 215 1.96 -18.21 16.00
C ARG A 215 3.16 -18.30 15.05
N VAL A 216 3.32 -17.30 14.20
CA VAL A 216 4.43 -17.18 13.26
C VAL A 216 5.21 -15.92 13.59
N GLY A 217 6.54 -16.02 13.66
CA GLY A 217 7.39 -14.85 13.88
C GLY A 217 7.20 -13.80 12.77
N PRO A 218 6.85 -12.54 13.09
CA PRO A 218 6.72 -11.49 12.08
C PRO A 218 8.07 -11.16 11.42
N GLN A 219 8.06 -10.84 10.13
CA GLN A 219 9.22 -10.31 9.40
C GLN A 219 9.63 -8.93 9.92
N ALA A 220 8.63 -8.11 10.24
CA ALA A 220 8.81 -6.80 10.81
C ALA A 220 7.63 -6.50 11.72
N LEU A 221 7.90 -5.75 12.78
CA LEU A 221 6.90 -5.27 13.72
C LEU A 221 7.22 -3.81 14.02
N GLY A 222 6.21 -2.96 14.03
CA GLY A 222 6.39 -1.56 14.35
C GLY A 222 5.11 -0.90 14.83
N LEU A 223 5.27 0.32 15.34
CA LEU A 223 4.18 1.17 15.78
C LEU A 223 4.05 2.34 14.79
N HIS A 224 2.90 2.46 14.14
CA HIS A 224 2.55 3.65 13.38
C HIS A 224 1.93 4.68 14.34
N ALA A 225 2.69 5.71 14.69
CA ALA A 225 2.28 6.67 15.72
C ALA A 225 1.49 7.85 15.12
N TYR A 226 0.29 8.11 15.66
CA TYR A 226 -0.46 9.34 15.43
C TYR A 226 -0.09 10.44 16.43
N SER A 227 0.35 10.04 17.62
CA SER A 227 0.84 10.92 18.67
C SER A 227 1.80 10.16 19.59
N ALA A 228 2.33 10.83 20.61
CA ALA A 228 3.19 10.19 21.62
C ALA A 228 2.54 8.99 22.34
N ARG A 229 1.21 8.85 22.31
CA ARG A 229 0.48 7.76 22.97
C ARG A 229 -0.51 7.02 22.08
N LYS A 230 -1.03 7.64 21.02
CA LYS A 230 -1.96 7.00 20.08
C LYS A 230 -1.19 6.43 18.89
N HIS A 231 -1.27 5.13 18.71
CA HIS A 231 -0.54 4.41 17.67
C HIS A 231 -1.34 3.22 17.15
N VAL A 232 -0.85 2.59 16.08
CA VAL A 232 -1.33 1.33 15.52
C VAL A 232 -0.19 0.33 15.57
N VAL A 233 -0.44 -0.88 16.06
CA VAL A 233 0.55 -1.97 15.98
C VAL A 233 0.47 -2.56 14.57
N VAL A 234 1.59 -2.55 13.84
CA VAL A 234 1.68 -3.05 12.47
C VAL A 234 2.70 -4.16 12.41
N ALA A 235 2.29 -5.34 11.96
CA ALA A 235 3.18 -6.47 11.70
C ALA A 235 3.14 -6.89 10.24
N ARG A 236 4.29 -7.28 9.71
CA ARG A 236 4.44 -7.87 8.39
C ARG A 236 4.79 -9.33 8.53
N PHE A 237 4.07 -10.18 7.82
CA PHE A 237 4.32 -11.62 7.73
C PHE A 237 4.66 -12.01 6.30
N ALA A 238 5.55 -12.99 6.14
CA ALA A 238 5.86 -13.53 4.81
C ALA A 238 4.71 -14.45 4.36
N ASP A 239 4.24 -14.29 3.12
CA ASP A 239 3.27 -15.20 2.49
C ASP A 239 3.79 -15.79 1.15
N GLY A 240 5.00 -15.40 0.75
CA GLY A 240 5.66 -15.81 -0.50
C GLY A 240 5.30 -15.00 -1.75
N VAL A 241 4.38 -14.02 -1.68
CA VAL A 241 3.89 -13.27 -2.87
C VAL A 241 3.67 -11.77 -2.58
N GLY A 242 4.19 -11.20 -1.49
CA GLY A 242 4.14 -9.76 -1.17
C GLY A 242 4.05 -9.44 0.33
N GLY A 243 3.63 -10.43 1.12
CA GLY A 243 3.46 -10.37 2.56
C GLY A 243 2.04 -10.00 2.98
N LEU A 244 1.64 -10.49 4.15
CA LEU A 244 0.43 -10.07 4.85
C LEU A 244 0.80 -9.03 5.90
N TRP A 245 0.27 -7.82 5.77
CA TRP A 245 0.40 -6.76 6.77
C TRP A 245 -0.84 -6.76 7.65
N VAL A 246 -0.64 -6.76 8.96
CA VAL A 246 -1.71 -6.76 9.95
C VAL A 246 -1.58 -5.50 10.78
N ALA A 247 -2.60 -4.66 10.75
CA ALA A 247 -2.65 -3.39 11.49
C ALA A 247 -3.75 -3.46 12.56
N VAL A 248 -3.34 -3.45 13.83
CA VAL A 248 -4.25 -3.49 14.99
C VAL A 248 -4.60 -2.07 15.41
N VAL A 249 -5.83 -1.67 15.09
CA VAL A 249 -6.33 -0.32 15.39
C VAL A 249 -7.08 -0.28 16.71
N HIS A 250 -6.96 0.85 17.39
CA HIS A 250 -7.89 1.28 18.42
C HIS A 250 -7.99 2.79 18.22
N LEU A 251 -9.02 3.27 17.54
CA LEU A 251 -9.12 4.67 17.11
C LEU A 251 -9.65 5.58 18.23
N THR A 252 -9.70 6.89 18.00
CA THR A 252 -10.20 7.83 19.02
C THR A 252 -11.66 7.56 19.35
N SER A 253 -11.98 7.45 20.64
CA SER A 253 -13.33 7.15 21.13
C SER A 253 -14.31 8.33 20.96
N ASN A 254 -15.61 8.04 21.09
CA ASN A 254 -16.69 9.02 20.89
C ASN A 254 -16.86 10.07 22.01
N MET A 255 -15.89 10.19 22.90
CA MET A 255 -15.98 11.06 24.09
C MET A 255 -15.69 12.54 23.82
N THR A 256 -15.38 12.92 22.57
CA THR A 256 -15.09 14.32 22.20
C THR A 256 -15.93 14.78 21.00
N PRO A 257 -16.32 16.07 20.91
CA PRO A 257 -17.12 16.59 19.79
C PRO A 257 -16.45 16.45 18.41
N ARG A 258 -15.11 16.36 18.37
CA ARG A 258 -14.32 16.20 17.13
C ARG A 258 -13.87 14.76 16.87
N ALA A 259 -14.36 13.79 17.64
CA ALA A 259 -13.93 12.39 17.54
C ALA A 259 -14.05 11.84 16.10
N ARG A 260 -15.14 12.17 15.41
CA ARG A 260 -15.37 11.77 14.00
C ARG A 260 -14.29 12.29 13.04
N GLU A 261 -13.95 13.57 13.14
CA GLU A 261 -12.90 14.21 12.31
C GLU A 261 -11.53 13.59 12.59
N VAL A 262 -11.21 13.38 13.87
CA VAL A 262 -9.93 12.78 14.30
C VAL A 262 -9.79 11.35 13.78
N ARG A 263 -10.83 10.51 13.91
CA ARG A 263 -10.81 9.14 13.39
C ARG A 263 -10.67 9.10 11.88
N THR A 264 -11.37 9.97 11.17
CA THR A 264 -11.26 10.08 9.71
C THR A 264 -9.81 10.40 9.30
N GLY A 265 -9.16 11.34 10.00
CA GLY A 265 -7.75 11.66 9.80
C GLY A 265 -6.81 10.49 10.13
N GLN A 266 -7.05 9.77 11.24
CA GLN A 266 -6.28 8.59 11.63
C GLN A 266 -6.34 7.47 10.58
N LEU A 267 -7.53 7.22 10.03
CA LEU A 267 -7.72 6.24 8.96
C LEU A 267 -7.07 6.68 7.66
N ALA A 268 -7.21 7.95 7.28
CA ALA A 268 -6.58 8.49 6.08
C ALA A 268 -5.05 8.41 6.15
N ALA A 269 -4.46 8.71 7.32
CA ALA A 269 -3.03 8.60 7.58
C ALA A 269 -2.55 7.14 7.53
N LEU A 270 -3.26 6.22 8.17
CA LEU A 270 -2.94 4.78 8.13
C LEU A 270 -3.03 4.24 6.71
N ARG A 271 -4.09 4.57 5.97
CA ARG A 271 -4.25 4.19 4.56
C ARG A 271 -3.08 4.72 3.74
N GLY A 272 -2.74 6.00 3.86
CA GLY A 272 -1.62 6.59 3.12
C GLY A 272 -0.29 5.90 3.45
N PHE A 273 -0.07 5.55 4.72
CA PHE A 273 1.09 4.76 5.13
C PHE A 273 1.12 3.37 4.47
N LEU A 274 0.00 2.65 4.47
CA LEU A 274 -0.12 1.32 3.86
C LEU A 274 0.05 1.37 2.34
N GLU A 275 -0.58 2.33 1.65
CA GLU A 275 -0.46 2.54 0.20
C GLU A 275 0.97 2.86 -0.24
N ARG A 276 1.74 3.59 0.58
CA ARG A 276 3.16 3.89 0.30
C ARG A 276 4.07 2.72 0.63
N SER A 277 3.88 2.10 1.79
CA SER A 277 4.86 1.16 2.37
C SER A 277 4.60 -0.30 1.98
N ALA A 278 3.38 -0.59 1.53
CA ALA A 278 2.90 -1.95 1.35
C ALA A 278 2.03 -2.07 0.08
N ARG A 279 2.22 -1.18 -0.92
CA ARG A 279 1.40 -1.08 -2.14
C ARG A 279 1.05 -2.40 -2.83
N GLU A 280 2.02 -3.30 -2.87
CA GLU A 280 1.89 -4.61 -3.51
C GLU A 280 1.60 -5.73 -2.51
N ALA A 281 1.31 -5.45 -1.25
CA ALA A 281 1.06 -6.43 -0.20
C ALA A 281 -0.43 -6.56 0.11
N THR A 282 -0.82 -7.65 0.77
CA THR A 282 -2.16 -7.77 1.33
C THR A 282 -2.19 -7.09 2.70
N TRP A 283 -3.22 -6.31 3.00
CA TRP A 283 -3.39 -5.67 4.31
C TRP A 283 -4.68 -6.15 4.96
N LEU A 284 -4.57 -6.50 6.24
CA LEU A 284 -5.68 -6.73 7.16
C LEU A 284 -5.62 -5.65 8.23
N VAL A 285 -6.55 -4.70 8.18
CA VAL A 285 -6.73 -3.68 9.23
C VAL A 285 -7.88 -4.13 10.10
N LEU A 286 -7.62 -4.41 11.38
CA LEU A 286 -8.64 -4.92 12.28
C LEU A 286 -8.49 -4.34 13.69
N GLY A 287 -9.57 -4.30 14.44
CA GLY A 287 -9.58 -3.74 15.79
C GLY A 287 -10.83 -2.93 16.06
N ASP A 288 -10.73 -2.08 17.08
CA ASP A 288 -11.80 -1.17 17.47
C ASP A 288 -11.66 0.16 16.71
N PHE A 289 -12.53 0.35 15.72
CA PHE A 289 -12.56 1.57 14.92
C PHE A 289 -13.28 2.71 15.65
N ASN A 290 -14.07 2.45 16.69
CA ASN A 290 -14.91 3.45 17.35
C ASN A 290 -15.83 4.26 16.39
N GLN A 291 -16.00 3.79 15.16
CA GLN A 291 -16.77 4.45 14.10
C GLN A 291 -18.21 3.95 14.06
N ALA A 292 -19.15 4.89 13.97
CA ALA A 292 -20.51 4.58 13.56
C ALA A 292 -20.58 4.23 12.06
N GLU A 293 -21.65 3.55 11.64
CA GLU A 293 -21.82 3.06 10.26
C GLU A 293 -21.88 4.18 9.21
N ASP A 294 -22.28 5.39 9.62
CA ASP A 294 -22.41 6.57 8.76
C ASP A 294 -21.11 7.39 8.62
N GLU A 295 -20.05 7.02 9.34
CA GLU A 295 -18.79 7.75 9.29
C GLU A 295 -17.96 7.43 8.04
N PRO A 296 -17.20 8.42 7.51
CA PRO A 296 -16.28 8.17 6.41
C PRO A 296 -15.25 7.10 6.75
N ASP A 297 -14.97 6.21 5.81
CA ASP A 297 -14.03 5.11 5.94
C ASP A 297 -12.56 5.53 5.78
N GLY A 298 -12.24 6.83 5.82
CA GLY A 298 -10.88 7.34 5.57
C GLY A 298 -10.34 7.06 4.15
N GLY A 299 -11.19 6.68 3.19
CA GLY A 299 -10.83 6.37 1.81
C GLY A 299 -10.37 4.93 1.59
N PHE A 300 -10.61 4.02 2.54
CA PHE A 300 -10.25 2.61 2.42
C PHE A 300 -11.03 1.89 1.30
N ALA A 301 -12.29 2.23 1.04
CA ALA A 301 -13.05 1.70 -0.10
C ALA A 301 -12.47 2.17 -1.44
N ALA A 302 -11.97 3.41 -1.52
CA ALA A 302 -11.27 3.89 -2.72
C ALA A 302 -9.94 3.13 -2.95
N ALA A 303 -9.29 2.71 -1.87
CA ALA A 303 -8.15 1.80 -1.87
C ALA A 303 -8.55 0.33 -2.11
N ARG A 304 -9.84 0.04 -2.37
CA ARG A 304 -10.37 -1.31 -2.58
C ARG A 304 -10.18 -2.25 -1.39
N ALA A 305 -10.14 -1.71 -0.17
CA ALA A 305 -10.27 -2.54 1.02
C ALA A 305 -11.75 -2.91 1.23
N VAL A 306 -11.99 -4.19 1.50
CA VAL A 306 -13.32 -4.76 1.72
C VAL A 306 -13.56 -4.92 3.22
N ASP A 307 -14.68 -4.40 3.72
CA ASP A 307 -15.17 -4.73 5.06
C ASP A 307 -15.69 -6.17 5.07
N LEU A 308 -14.97 -7.06 5.78
CA LEU A 308 -15.25 -8.48 5.78
C LEU A 308 -16.61 -8.83 6.38
N TRP A 309 -17.11 -8.03 7.34
CA TRP A 309 -18.42 -8.29 7.93
C TRP A 309 -19.53 -8.09 6.90
N THR A 310 -19.58 -6.91 6.28
CA THR A 310 -20.63 -6.59 5.31
C THR A 310 -20.54 -7.45 4.05
N HIS A 311 -19.33 -7.90 3.68
CA HIS A 311 -19.11 -8.81 2.57
C HIS A 311 -19.61 -10.24 2.86
N LEU A 312 -19.31 -10.80 4.02
CA LEU A 312 -19.62 -12.20 4.35
C LEU A 312 -20.99 -12.39 5.05
N ARG A 313 -21.54 -11.32 5.63
CA ARG A 313 -22.82 -11.30 6.36
C ARG A 313 -23.71 -10.15 5.84
N PRO A 314 -24.06 -10.13 4.54
CA PRO A 314 -24.83 -9.03 3.96
C PRO A 314 -26.19 -8.90 4.64
N GLY A 315 -26.51 -7.69 5.10
CA GLY A 315 -27.77 -7.38 5.78
C GLY A 315 -27.80 -7.69 7.28
N GLU A 316 -26.76 -8.30 7.85
CA GLU A 316 -26.67 -8.49 9.29
C GLU A 316 -25.98 -7.27 9.96
N PRO A 317 -26.61 -6.58 10.93
CA PRO A 317 -26.03 -5.37 11.55
C PRO A 317 -24.68 -5.57 12.24
N GLY A 318 -24.44 -6.78 12.78
CA GLY A 318 -23.12 -7.14 13.31
C GLY A 318 -22.62 -6.33 14.49
N ALA A 319 -23.51 -5.72 15.29
CA ALA A 319 -23.10 -4.92 16.44
C ALA A 319 -22.13 -5.70 17.35
N THR A 320 -20.99 -5.07 17.61
CA THR A 320 -19.94 -5.57 18.50
C THR A 320 -19.95 -4.86 19.83
N PHE A 321 -20.63 -3.72 19.92
CA PHE A 321 -20.97 -3.04 21.15
C PHE A 321 -22.50 -2.92 21.22
N ASP A 322 -23.12 -3.57 22.19
CA ASP A 322 -24.58 -3.72 22.25
C ASP A 322 -25.11 -3.55 23.68
N PRO A 323 -25.52 -2.32 24.07
CA PRO A 323 -26.13 -2.03 25.37
C PRO A 323 -27.44 -2.77 25.64
N GLU A 324 -28.14 -3.28 24.62
CA GLU A 324 -29.40 -4.00 24.82
C GLU A 324 -29.15 -5.43 25.32
N THR A 325 -28.07 -6.05 24.85
CA THR A 325 -27.76 -7.46 25.16
C THR A 325 -26.57 -7.65 26.09
N ASN A 326 -25.73 -6.62 26.28
CA ASN A 326 -24.56 -6.64 27.14
C ASN A 326 -24.69 -5.63 28.30
N PRO A 327 -24.89 -6.09 29.55
CA PRO A 327 -24.99 -5.22 30.72
C PRO A 327 -23.76 -4.33 30.96
N LEU A 328 -22.56 -4.79 30.60
CA LEU A 328 -21.34 -3.98 30.73
C LEU A 328 -21.36 -2.81 29.75
N ALA A 329 -21.79 -3.04 28.50
CA ALA A 329 -21.97 -1.99 27.51
C ALA A 329 -23.06 -0.99 27.94
N ALA A 330 -24.15 -1.48 28.55
CA ALA A 330 -25.22 -0.63 29.09
C ALA A 330 -24.75 0.30 30.21
N GLU A 331 -23.86 -0.18 31.08
CA GLU A 331 -23.31 0.59 32.18
C GLU A 331 -22.29 1.65 31.70
N LEU A 332 -21.49 1.31 30.70
CA LEU A 332 -20.39 2.15 30.21
C LEU A 332 -20.80 3.13 29.11
N SER A 333 -21.94 2.90 28.46
CA SER A 333 -22.40 3.74 27.35
C SER A 333 -23.35 4.85 27.78
N SER A 334 -23.19 6.03 27.19
CA SER A 334 -24.21 7.08 27.17
C SER A 334 -25.18 6.96 25.98
N ASN A 335 -24.92 6.04 25.04
CA ASN A 335 -25.73 5.79 23.85
C ASN A 335 -26.34 4.38 23.93
N PRO A 336 -27.67 4.23 23.96
CA PRO A 336 -28.30 2.91 24.08
C PRO A 336 -28.30 2.10 22.76
N ALA A 337 -27.94 2.71 21.63
CA ALA A 337 -28.03 2.03 20.33
C ALA A 337 -26.87 1.03 20.14
N PRO A 338 -27.14 -0.19 19.60
CA PRO A 338 -26.09 -1.12 19.19
C PRO A 338 -25.23 -0.55 18.05
N VAL A 339 -23.91 -0.71 18.13
CA VAL A 339 -22.96 -0.21 17.12
C VAL A 339 -21.91 -1.28 16.78
N ARG A 340 -21.48 -1.28 15.52
CA ARG A 340 -20.38 -2.11 15.01
C ARG A 340 -19.07 -1.31 15.02
N TYR A 341 -18.47 -1.22 16.21
CA TYR A 341 -17.20 -0.54 16.41
C TYR A 341 -16.02 -1.38 15.94
N ASP A 342 -16.05 -2.68 16.19
CA ASP A 342 -14.96 -3.58 15.80
C ASP A 342 -15.17 -4.01 14.35
N ARG A 343 -14.11 -3.87 13.54
CA ARG A 343 -14.15 -4.15 12.09
C ARG A 343 -12.90 -4.89 11.64
N ALA A 344 -13.00 -5.51 10.47
CA ALA A 344 -11.88 -6.10 9.76
C ALA A 344 -11.96 -5.70 8.28
N LEU A 345 -11.01 -4.89 7.83
CA LEU A 345 -10.87 -4.43 6.44
C LEU A 345 -9.75 -5.23 5.77
N LEU A 346 -10.07 -5.88 4.66
CA LEU A 346 -9.11 -6.66 3.86
C LEU A 346 -8.87 -5.97 2.52
N HIS A 347 -7.63 -5.56 2.29
CA HIS A 347 -7.13 -5.20 0.97
C HIS A 347 -6.27 -6.34 0.44
N ALA A 348 -6.69 -7.02 -0.62
CA ALA A 348 -5.99 -8.18 -1.17
C ALA A 348 -5.78 -8.04 -2.69
N PRO A 349 -4.71 -7.34 -3.13
CA PRO A 349 -4.36 -7.26 -4.54
C PRO A 349 -4.23 -8.65 -5.18
N GLY A 350 -4.83 -8.83 -6.36
CA GLY A 350 -4.80 -10.09 -7.09
C GLY A 350 -5.46 -11.26 -6.37
N ASP A 351 -6.43 -10.98 -5.50
CA ASP A 351 -7.17 -11.95 -4.71
C ASP A 351 -6.27 -12.93 -3.95
N ARG A 352 -5.08 -12.50 -3.52
CA ARG A 352 -4.12 -13.38 -2.81
C ARG A 352 -4.65 -13.94 -1.51
N TRP A 353 -5.57 -13.23 -0.87
CA TRP A 353 -6.26 -13.65 0.34
C TRP A 353 -7.74 -13.30 0.21
N ARG A 354 -8.60 -14.13 0.78
CA ARG A 354 -10.03 -13.88 0.87
C ARG A 354 -10.55 -14.20 2.26
N GLY A 355 -11.56 -13.44 2.70
CA GLY A 355 -12.36 -13.83 3.86
C GLY A 355 -13.22 -15.05 3.54
N VAL A 356 -13.23 -16.03 4.43
CA VAL A 356 -14.05 -17.25 4.32
C VAL A 356 -15.20 -17.21 5.32
N ARG A 357 -14.91 -16.77 6.54
CA ARG A 357 -15.87 -16.73 7.64
C ARG A 357 -15.58 -15.54 8.53
N ILE A 358 -16.64 -14.99 9.11
CA ILE A 358 -16.57 -14.01 10.18
C ILE A 358 -17.74 -14.22 11.15
N GLU A 359 -17.44 -14.18 12.44
CA GLU A 359 -18.38 -14.39 13.54
C GLU A 359 -18.09 -13.47 14.71
N ARG A 360 -19.13 -13.20 15.50
CA ARG A 360 -18.97 -12.54 16.80
C ARG A 360 -18.75 -13.58 17.90
N ILE A 361 -17.75 -13.37 18.74
CA ILE A 361 -17.44 -14.19 19.92
C ILE A 361 -17.74 -13.42 21.22
N ALA A 362 -17.74 -14.13 22.36
CA ALA A 362 -18.04 -13.55 23.68
C ALA A 362 -19.44 -12.92 23.82
N ARG A 363 -20.43 -13.35 23.03
CA ARG A 363 -21.80 -12.81 23.03
C ARG A 363 -22.64 -13.13 24.25
N HIS A 364 -22.20 -14.10 25.05
CA HIS A 364 -22.97 -14.66 26.15
C HIS A 364 -22.10 -14.64 27.41
N PRO A 365 -22.72 -14.51 28.59
CA PRO A 365 -21.98 -14.59 29.84
C PRO A 365 -21.35 -15.98 30.01
N VAL A 366 -20.32 -16.07 30.85
CA VAL A 366 -19.64 -17.34 31.13
C VAL A 366 -20.65 -18.37 31.65
N PRO A 367 -20.78 -19.54 31.00
CA PRO A 367 -21.75 -20.55 31.41
C PRO A 367 -21.53 -21.03 32.85
N GLY A 368 -22.62 -21.11 33.62
CA GLY A 368 -22.58 -21.64 34.99
C GLY A 368 -22.03 -20.67 36.05
N VAL A 369 -21.81 -19.40 35.71
CA VAL A 369 -21.38 -18.36 36.66
C VAL A 369 -22.56 -17.46 37.02
N GLU A 370 -22.85 -17.35 38.32
CA GLU A 370 -23.90 -16.49 38.87
C GLU A 370 -23.33 -15.50 39.90
N PRO A 371 -23.65 -14.18 39.82
CA PRO A 371 -24.44 -13.54 38.77
C PRO A 371 -23.76 -13.64 37.39
N PRO A 372 -24.46 -13.41 36.26
CA PRO A 372 -23.90 -13.56 34.93
C PRO A 372 -22.62 -12.75 34.73
N LEU A 373 -21.56 -13.40 34.23
CA LEU A 373 -20.25 -12.78 34.01
C LEU A 373 -20.02 -12.52 32.52
N TYR A 374 -20.16 -11.28 32.09
CA TYR A 374 -19.77 -10.86 30.73
C TYR A 374 -18.27 -10.56 30.69
N LEU A 375 -17.63 -10.90 29.57
CA LEU A 375 -16.16 -10.85 29.48
C LEU A 375 -15.62 -9.47 29.09
N SER A 376 -16.36 -8.71 28.31
CA SER A 376 -16.05 -7.32 27.92
C SER A 376 -17.37 -6.62 27.60
N ASP A 377 -17.37 -5.30 27.54
CA ASP A 377 -18.45 -4.50 26.95
C ASP A 377 -18.51 -4.66 25.42
N HIS A 378 -17.42 -5.14 24.81
CA HIS A 378 -17.38 -5.55 23.42
C HIS A 378 -17.61 -7.06 23.24
N TYR A 379 -18.16 -7.43 22.08
CA TYR A 379 -18.10 -8.75 21.48
C TYR A 379 -16.90 -8.78 20.52
N GLY A 380 -16.08 -9.83 20.61
CA GLY A 380 -14.93 -9.98 19.70
C GLY A 380 -15.35 -10.44 18.31
N LEU A 381 -14.44 -10.34 17.35
CA LEU A 381 -14.57 -10.91 16.02
C LEU A 381 -13.62 -12.10 15.86
N GLU A 382 -14.14 -13.25 15.44
CA GLU A 382 -13.35 -14.38 14.91
C GLU A 382 -13.54 -14.40 13.39
N LEU A 383 -12.44 -14.39 12.63
CA LEU A 383 -12.46 -14.49 11.18
C LEU A 383 -11.53 -15.60 10.68
N GLU A 384 -11.84 -16.10 9.50
CA GLU A 384 -11.02 -17.07 8.77
C GLU A 384 -10.62 -16.45 7.43
N LEU A 385 -9.31 -16.37 7.18
CA LEU A 385 -8.74 -15.92 5.92
C LEU A 385 -8.13 -17.12 5.19
N ALA A 386 -8.55 -17.41 3.98
CA ALA A 386 -7.87 -18.39 3.15
C ALA A 386 -6.95 -17.69 2.15
N PRO A 387 -5.80 -18.29 1.79
CA PRO A 387 -5.15 -17.95 0.55
C PRO A 387 -6.19 -18.00 -0.56
N GLY A 388 -6.28 -16.96 -1.36
CA GLY A 388 -7.15 -17.03 -2.52
C GLY A 388 -6.59 -18.06 -3.51
N ASP A 389 -7.44 -18.52 -4.40
CA ASP A 389 -7.08 -19.41 -5.50
C ASP A 389 -6.20 -18.73 -6.57
N GLY A 390 -5.86 -17.45 -6.34
CA GLY A 390 -5.22 -16.61 -7.34
C GLY A 390 -6.13 -16.42 -8.54
N SER A 391 -7.45 -16.29 -8.33
CA SER A 391 -8.39 -15.89 -9.38
C SER A 391 -7.87 -14.64 -10.04
N HIS A 392 -7.57 -14.74 -11.32
CA HIS A 392 -6.83 -13.73 -12.07
C HIS A 392 -7.70 -12.52 -12.48
N GLY A 393 -8.71 -12.22 -11.67
CA GLY A 393 -9.94 -11.57 -12.12
C GLY A 393 -10.68 -12.40 -13.18
N ASP A 394 -11.93 -12.05 -13.44
CA ASP A 394 -12.64 -12.63 -14.58
C ASP A 394 -11.92 -12.26 -15.89
N PRO A 395 -11.85 -13.20 -16.86
CA PRO A 395 -11.39 -12.93 -18.22
C PRO A 395 -12.00 -11.66 -18.82
N VAL A 396 -11.17 -10.73 -19.27
CA VAL A 396 -11.61 -9.53 -19.99
C VAL A 396 -11.15 -9.55 -21.44
N HIS A 397 -12.00 -9.07 -22.34
CA HIS A 397 -11.68 -8.99 -23.78
C HIS A 397 -10.88 -7.72 -24.16
N THR A 398 -10.37 -7.01 -23.16
CA THR A 398 -9.51 -5.82 -23.33
C THR A 398 -8.04 -6.16 -23.29
N THR A 399 -7.67 -7.39 -22.91
CA THR A 399 -6.30 -7.87 -22.83
C THR A 399 -6.14 -9.23 -23.52
N ALA A 400 -4.91 -9.55 -23.90
CA ALA A 400 -4.56 -10.85 -24.46
C ALA A 400 -3.11 -11.21 -24.11
N LEU A 401 -2.84 -12.51 -24.00
CA LEU A 401 -1.49 -13.05 -24.09
C LEU A 401 -1.27 -13.51 -25.52
N ALA A 402 -0.28 -12.96 -26.20
CA ALA A 402 -0.12 -13.13 -27.65
C ALA A 402 1.35 -13.26 -28.08
N VAL A 403 1.56 -13.94 -29.20
CA VAL A 403 2.81 -13.84 -29.96
C VAL A 403 2.77 -12.58 -30.79
N ILE A 404 3.78 -11.73 -30.66
CA ILE A 404 4.01 -10.58 -31.53
C ILE A 404 5.23 -10.90 -32.40
N PRO A 405 5.11 -10.94 -33.75
CA PRO A 405 6.26 -11.14 -34.62
C PRO A 405 7.34 -10.05 -34.40
N PRO A 406 8.62 -10.32 -34.67
CA PRO A 406 9.65 -9.29 -34.59
C PRO A 406 9.45 -8.23 -35.67
N LEU A 407 9.96 -7.03 -35.43
CA LEU A 407 9.71 -5.90 -36.33
C LEU A 407 10.10 -6.15 -37.79
N GLY A 408 11.19 -6.88 -38.03
CA GLY A 408 11.67 -7.15 -39.39
C GLY A 408 10.60 -7.77 -40.33
N VAL A 409 9.60 -8.47 -39.78
CA VAL A 409 8.60 -9.18 -40.59
C VAL A 409 7.24 -8.48 -40.71
N TRP A 410 7.01 -7.31 -40.08
CA TRP A 410 5.68 -6.69 -40.18
C TRP A 410 5.39 -5.94 -41.47
N PRO A 411 6.35 -5.32 -42.20
CA PRO A 411 6.01 -4.58 -43.41
C PRO A 411 5.08 -5.34 -44.39
N PRO A 412 5.35 -6.60 -44.78
CA PRO A 412 4.43 -7.36 -45.62
C PRO A 412 3.10 -7.71 -44.94
N LEU A 413 3.09 -8.01 -43.63
CA LEU A 413 1.87 -8.31 -42.87
C LEU A 413 0.95 -7.09 -42.75
N GLN A 414 1.52 -5.94 -42.40
CA GLN A 414 0.78 -4.70 -42.19
C GLN A 414 0.31 -4.07 -43.50
N ALA A 415 1.02 -4.30 -44.61
CA ALA A 415 0.51 -3.92 -45.94
C ALA A 415 -0.82 -4.61 -46.25
N LEU A 416 -0.92 -5.91 -45.99
CA LEU A 416 -2.16 -6.68 -46.16
C LEU A 416 -3.25 -6.22 -45.17
N ARG A 417 -2.89 -6.08 -43.89
CA ARG A 417 -3.83 -5.67 -42.83
C ARG A 417 -4.37 -4.26 -43.05
N ARG A 418 -3.54 -3.30 -43.45
CA ARG A 418 -4.00 -1.93 -43.74
C ARG A 418 -5.07 -1.91 -44.82
N ALA A 419 -4.94 -2.76 -45.84
CA ALA A 419 -5.87 -2.80 -46.95
C ALA A 419 -7.18 -3.55 -46.61
N HIS A 420 -7.13 -4.55 -45.72
CA HIS A 420 -8.23 -5.52 -45.59
C HIS A 420 -8.68 -5.83 -44.15
N ASP A 421 -7.96 -5.41 -43.12
CA ASP A 421 -8.32 -5.63 -41.71
C ASP A 421 -8.83 -4.33 -41.07
N PRO A 422 -10.14 -4.18 -40.80
CA PRO A 422 -10.67 -2.99 -40.14
C PRO A 422 -10.18 -2.83 -38.68
N ARG A 423 -9.51 -3.86 -38.12
CA ARG A 423 -8.89 -3.83 -36.80
C ARG A 423 -7.41 -3.46 -36.86
N TYR A 424 -6.88 -3.16 -38.05
CA TYR A 424 -5.49 -2.79 -38.29
C TYR A 424 -4.95 -1.76 -37.29
N ALA A 425 -5.68 -0.65 -37.08
CA ALA A 425 -5.25 0.43 -36.18
C ALA A 425 -5.37 0.08 -34.68
N ARG A 426 -6.12 -0.97 -34.35
CA ARG A 426 -6.43 -1.35 -32.96
C ARG A 426 -5.43 -2.35 -32.38
N TRP A 427 -4.84 -3.22 -33.21
CA TRP A 427 -3.99 -4.31 -32.73
C TRP A 427 -2.74 -4.50 -33.62
N PRO A 428 -1.60 -4.89 -33.03
CA PRO A 428 -0.42 -5.30 -33.81
C PRO A 428 -0.73 -6.58 -34.59
N PRO A 429 0.08 -6.99 -35.57
CA PRO A 429 -0.02 -8.34 -36.12
C PRO A 429 0.35 -9.29 -34.97
N HIS A 430 -0.55 -10.21 -34.65
CA HIS A 430 -0.39 -11.07 -33.49
C HIS A 430 -1.05 -12.42 -33.70
N VAL A 431 -0.57 -13.42 -32.95
CA VAL A 431 -1.26 -14.70 -32.76
C VAL A 431 -1.71 -14.76 -31.32
N SER A 432 -3.01 -14.80 -31.07
CA SER A 432 -3.54 -14.91 -29.71
C SER A 432 -3.23 -16.29 -29.13
N VAL A 433 -2.59 -16.34 -27.97
CA VAL A 433 -2.37 -17.56 -27.19
C VAL A 433 -3.50 -17.73 -26.19
N LEU A 434 -3.78 -16.69 -25.40
CA LEU A 434 -4.99 -16.56 -24.57
C LEU A 434 -5.67 -15.22 -24.90
N TYR A 435 -6.93 -15.26 -25.34
CA TYR A 435 -7.76 -14.07 -25.56
C TYR A 435 -8.96 -14.15 -24.61
N GLY A 436 -9.37 -13.02 -24.04
CA GLY A 436 -10.09 -13.07 -22.77
C GLY A 436 -9.10 -13.37 -21.65
N PHE A 437 -8.08 -12.51 -21.50
CA PHE A 437 -7.04 -12.68 -20.49
C PHE A 437 -7.36 -11.85 -19.24
N VAL A 438 -6.46 -11.84 -18.27
CA VAL A 438 -6.59 -11.06 -17.03
C VAL A 438 -6.65 -9.57 -17.33
N SER A 439 -7.34 -8.77 -16.52
CA SER A 439 -7.41 -7.32 -16.74
C SER A 439 -6.01 -6.67 -16.72
N ALA A 440 -5.86 -5.50 -17.35
CA ALA A 440 -4.58 -4.78 -17.35
C ALA A 440 -4.08 -4.48 -15.92
N GLU A 441 -5.01 -4.30 -14.98
CA GLU A 441 -4.71 -4.13 -13.56
C GLU A 441 -4.20 -5.41 -12.89
N HIS A 442 -4.71 -6.58 -13.28
CA HIS A 442 -4.28 -7.88 -12.76
C HIS A 442 -3.07 -8.46 -13.51
N ALA A 443 -2.62 -7.83 -14.61
CA ALA A 443 -1.48 -8.27 -15.39
C ALA A 443 -0.17 -8.41 -14.60
N PRO A 444 0.22 -7.48 -13.69
CA PRO A 444 1.41 -7.63 -12.86
C PRO A 444 1.44 -8.91 -12.03
N ALA A 445 0.30 -9.36 -11.51
CA ALA A 445 0.19 -10.61 -10.74
C ALA A 445 0.21 -11.87 -11.64
N ALA A 446 -0.29 -11.75 -12.87
CA ALA A 446 -0.31 -12.85 -13.83
C ALA A 446 1.06 -13.10 -14.50
N ILE A 447 1.86 -12.05 -14.73
CA ILE A 447 3.15 -12.11 -15.43
C ILE A 447 4.11 -13.15 -14.83
N PRO A 448 4.37 -13.18 -13.50
CA PRO A 448 5.25 -14.20 -12.91
C PRO A 448 4.75 -15.64 -13.09
N ARG A 449 3.43 -15.83 -13.17
CA ARG A 449 2.82 -17.15 -13.39
C ARG A 449 2.98 -17.59 -14.84
N VAL A 450 2.74 -16.69 -15.79
CA VAL A 450 3.06 -16.92 -17.21
C VAL A 450 4.53 -17.28 -17.36
N GLN A 451 5.42 -16.50 -16.72
CA GLN A 451 6.86 -16.72 -16.77
C GLN A 451 7.27 -18.11 -16.27
N ARG A 452 6.68 -18.60 -15.18
CA ARG A 452 6.94 -19.95 -14.66
C ARG A 452 6.63 -21.02 -15.71
N VAL A 453 5.50 -20.88 -16.41
CA VAL A 453 5.14 -21.79 -17.51
C VAL A 453 6.13 -21.66 -18.66
N LEU A 454 6.47 -20.43 -19.07
CA LEU A 454 7.40 -20.19 -20.18
C LEU A 454 8.83 -20.68 -19.91
N ALA A 455 9.26 -20.75 -18.66
CA ALA A 455 10.56 -21.28 -18.26
C ALA A 455 10.70 -22.80 -18.52
N GLU A 456 9.59 -23.53 -18.59
CA GLU A 456 9.55 -24.97 -18.91
C GLU A 456 9.59 -25.25 -20.43
N HIS A 457 9.58 -24.20 -21.25
CA HIS A 457 9.59 -24.29 -22.69
C HIS A 457 10.87 -23.68 -23.29
N ALA A 458 11.26 -24.16 -24.47
CA ALA A 458 12.38 -23.61 -25.23
C ALA A 458 11.88 -22.71 -26.37
N PRO A 459 12.63 -21.64 -26.73
CA PRO A 459 12.38 -20.90 -27.96
C PRO A 459 12.31 -21.82 -29.18
N CYS A 460 11.49 -21.48 -30.17
CA CYS A 460 11.32 -22.28 -31.38
C CYS A 460 11.16 -21.42 -32.64
N GLU A 461 11.51 -21.97 -33.80
CA GLU A 461 11.24 -21.30 -35.07
C GLU A 461 9.73 -21.30 -35.38
N LEU A 462 9.21 -20.14 -35.82
CA LEU A 462 7.84 -19.96 -36.28
C LEU A 462 7.85 -19.56 -37.75
N THR A 463 7.10 -20.28 -38.57
CA THR A 463 6.92 -19.98 -40.00
C THR A 463 5.49 -19.56 -40.32
N LEU A 464 5.32 -18.45 -41.04
CA LEU A 464 4.05 -17.96 -41.60
C LEU A 464 4.04 -18.16 -43.12
N GLY A 465 3.69 -19.36 -43.57
CA GLY A 465 3.73 -19.75 -44.99
C GLY A 465 2.37 -20.10 -45.61
N GLU A 466 1.43 -20.61 -44.81
CA GLU A 466 0.15 -21.10 -45.31
C GLU A 466 -1.00 -20.15 -44.98
N PHE A 467 -1.85 -19.89 -45.96
CA PHE A 467 -3.08 -19.11 -45.78
C PHE A 467 -4.23 -20.03 -45.37
N GLY A 468 -5.07 -19.55 -44.47
CA GLY A 468 -6.30 -20.19 -44.08
C GLY A 468 -7.44 -19.18 -43.97
N ARG A 469 -8.66 -19.70 -43.78
CA ARG A 469 -9.85 -18.88 -43.58
C ARG A 469 -10.72 -19.42 -42.46
N PHE A 470 -11.37 -18.51 -41.74
CA PHE A 470 -12.52 -18.81 -40.89
C PHE A 470 -13.77 -18.18 -41.50
N PRO A 471 -14.79 -18.98 -41.85
CA PRO A 471 -16.05 -18.46 -42.34
C PRO A 471 -16.88 -17.84 -41.20
N HIS A 472 -17.32 -16.58 -41.37
CA HIS A 472 -18.28 -15.92 -40.47
C HIS A 472 -19.52 -15.46 -41.24
N ARG A 473 -20.64 -15.19 -40.54
CA ARG A 473 -21.97 -14.93 -41.14
C ARG A 473 -22.04 -13.94 -42.32
N ARG A 474 -21.11 -12.97 -42.42
CA ARG A 474 -21.10 -11.95 -43.48
C ARG A 474 -19.76 -11.78 -44.21
N ARG A 475 -18.67 -12.34 -43.68
CA ARG A 475 -17.28 -12.13 -44.11
C ARG A 475 -16.42 -13.33 -43.72
N ASP A 476 -15.34 -13.56 -44.43
CA ASP A 476 -14.28 -14.49 -44.05
C ASP A 476 -13.13 -13.74 -43.39
N SER A 477 -12.67 -14.23 -42.24
CA SER A 477 -11.38 -13.85 -41.70
C SER A 477 -10.29 -14.67 -42.38
N VAL A 478 -9.42 -14.01 -43.13
CA VAL A 478 -8.26 -14.62 -43.77
C VAL A 478 -7.04 -14.45 -42.86
N TRP A 479 -6.29 -15.52 -42.69
CA TRP A 479 -5.19 -15.59 -41.73
C TRP A 479 -4.01 -16.40 -42.26
N LEU A 480 -2.84 -16.19 -41.65
CA LEU A 480 -1.64 -17.00 -41.85
C LEU A 480 -1.49 -18.01 -40.71
N ARG A 481 -1.11 -19.24 -41.05
CA ARG A 481 -0.84 -20.31 -40.09
C ARG A 481 0.55 -20.11 -39.48
N PRO A 482 0.67 -19.95 -38.15
CA PRO A 482 1.95 -20.02 -37.44
C PRO A 482 2.35 -21.47 -37.20
N GLU A 483 3.21 -22.01 -38.05
CA GLU A 483 3.73 -23.37 -37.89
C GLU A 483 4.95 -23.37 -36.96
N THR A 484 4.94 -24.28 -35.97
CA THR A 484 5.94 -24.39 -34.88
C THR A 484 6.24 -25.85 -34.49
N GLY A 485 5.82 -26.85 -35.28
CA GLY A 485 5.95 -28.26 -34.90
C GLY A 485 5.11 -28.62 -33.66
N GLY A 486 4.02 -27.89 -33.43
CA GLY A 486 3.13 -28.06 -32.27
C GLY A 486 3.61 -27.42 -30.97
N ALA A 487 4.76 -26.73 -30.94
CA ALA A 487 5.25 -26.06 -29.73
C ALA A 487 4.25 -25.02 -29.20
N LEU A 488 3.68 -24.19 -30.09
CA LEU A 488 2.70 -23.16 -29.70
C LEU A 488 1.42 -23.76 -29.10
N ARG A 489 0.97 -24.94 -29.57
CA ARG A 489 -0.18 -25.64 -28.98
C ARG A 489 0.12 -26.19 -27.60
N ARG A 490 1.30 -26.79 -27.39
CA ARG A 490 1.72 -27.26 -26.06
C ARG A 490 1.82 -26.11 -25.07
N LEU A 491 2.37 -24.99 -25.51
CA LEU A 491 2.54 -23.78 -24.72
C LEU A 491 1.18 -23.17 -24.34
N GLN A 492 0.24 -23.07 -25.29
CA GLN A 492 -1.12 -22.64 -25.01
C GLN A 492 -1.84 -23.56 -24.00
N ALA A 493 -1.75 -24.88 -24.16
CA ALA A 493 -2.37 -25.82 -23.24
C ALA A 493 -1.76 -25.76 -21.82
N ALA A 494 -0.46 -25.46 -21.71
CA ALA A 494 0.18 -25.25 -20.42
C ALA A 494 -0.30 -23.97 -19.74
N LEU A 495 -0.42 -22.88 -20.50
CA LEU A 495 -0.94 -21.62 -20.01
C LEU A 495 -2.42 -21.72 -19.62
N GLU A 496 -3.25 -22.44 -20.38
CA GLU A 496 -4.66 -22.63 -20.02
C GLU A 496 -4.83 -23.42 -18.71
N ARG A 497 -3.95 -24.39 -18.42
CA ARG A 497 -3.91 -25.07 -17.10
C ARG A 497 -3.58 -24.12 -15.95
N GLU A 498 -2.70 -23.14 -16.19
CA GLU A 498 -2.34 -22.12 -15.20
C GLU A 498 -3.42 -21.02 -15.06
N PHE A 499 -4.20 -20.79 -16.11
CA PHE A 499 -5.27 -19.80 -16.21
C PHE A 499 -6.61 -20.46 -16.62
N PRO A 500 -7.23 -21.27 -15.74
CA PRO A 500 -8.37 -22.13 -16.09
C PRO A 500 -9.66 -21.38 -16.46
N ALA A 501 -9.73 -20.07 -16.21
CA ALA A 501 -10.84 -19.23 -16.67
C ALA A 501 -10.64 -18.73 -18.13
N CYS A 502 -9.40 -18.70 -18.63
CA CYS A 502 -9.05 -18.15 -19.94
C CYS A 502 -9.16 -19.19 -21.07
N THR A 503 -10.29 -19.89 -21.18
CA THR A 503 -10.46 -21.05 -22.09
C THR A 503 -11.02 -20.71 -23.47
N GLU A 504 -11.22 -19.43 -23.78
CA GLU A 504 -11.90 -18.99 -25.00
C GLU A 504 -11.30 -19.59 -26.28
N GLN A 505 -9.98 -19.81 -26.27
CA GLN A 505 -9.22 -20.29 -27.42
C GLN A 505 -9.35 -21.80 -27.66
N SER A 506 -9.67 -22.57 -26.62
CA SER A 506 -9.92 -24.00 -26.72
C SER A 506 -11.40 -24.34 -26.90
N THR A 507 -12.32 -23.48 -26.42
CA THR A 507 -13.76 -23.78 -26.38
C THR A 507 -14.56 -23.24 -27.57
N LYS A 508 -14.07 -22.23 -28.30
CA LYS A 508 -14.82 -21.60 -29.40
C LYS A 508 -14.94 -22.40 -30.69
N GLY A 509 -14.10 -23.43 -30.89
CA GLY A 509 -14.11 -24.25 -32.11
C GLY A 509 -14.02 -25.73 -31.81
N GLU A 510 -14.72 -26.56 -32.57
CA GLU A 510 -14.72 -28.03 -32.42
C GLU A 510 -13.32 -28.66 -32.57
N ALA A 511 -12.41 -27.97 -33.26
CA ALA A 511 -11.02 -28.38 -33.46
C ALA A 511 -10.06 -27.94 -32.32
N GLY A 512 -10.57 -27.31 -31.27
CA GLY A 512 -9.76 -26.74 -30.18
C GLY A 512 -8.91 -25.55 -30.64
N TYR A 513 -7.76 -25.35 -29.96
CA TYR A 513 -6.87 -24.22 -30.23
C TYR A 513 -6.26 -24.28 -31.65
N THR A 514 -6.73 -23.37 -32.49
CA THR A 514 -6.23 -23.17 -33.85
C THR A 514 -5.44 -21.85 -33.90
N PRO A 515 -4.10 -21.87 -33.79
CA PRO A 515 -3.30 -20.65 -33.80
C PRO A 515 -3.34 -20.04 -35.21
N HIS A 516 -3.48 -18.72 -35.29
CA HIS A 516 -3.64 -17.99 -36.55
C HIS A 516 -3.24 -16.51 -36.39
N LEU A 517 -2.68 -15.91 -37.45
CA LEU A 517 -2.44 -14.46 -37.54
C LEU A 517 -3.40 -13.86 -38.56
N THR A 518 -4.38 -13.07 -38.12
CA THR A 518 -5.38 -12.48 -39.02
C THR A 518 -4.76 -11.37 -39.87
N ILE A 519 -4.92 -11.47 -41.19
CA ILE A 519 -4.39 -10.50 -42.16
C ILE A 519 -5.47 -9.70 -42.89
N GLY A 520 -6.75 -10.11 -42.82
CA GLY A 520 -7.85 -9.38 -43.44
C GLY A 520 -9.23 -9.99 -43.19
N MET A 521 -10.28 -9.20 -43.41
CA MET A 521 -11.68 -9.65 -43.38
C MET A 521 -12.40 -9.30 -44.69
N LEU A 522 -12.63 -10.31 -45.53
CA LEU A 522 -13.15 -10.18 -46.90
C LEU A 522 -14.57 -10.72 -47.05
N ALA A 523 -15.27 -10.35 -48.11
CA ALA A 523 -16.54 -10.99 -48.46
C ALA A 523 -16.31 -12.44 -48.95
N HIS A 524 -17.26 -13.35 -48.69
CA HIS A 524 -17.12 -14.80 -48.94
C HIS A 524 -16.65 -15.18 -50.35
N GLY A 525 -17.16 -14.49 -51.39
CA GLY A 525 -16.80 -14.78 -52.77
C GLY A 525 -15.38 -14.35 -53.17
N LEU A 526 -14.78 -13.42 -52.42
CA LEU A 526 -13.49 -12.80 -52.75
C LEU A 526 -12.31 -13.46 -52.02
N SER A 527 -12.56 -14.18 -50.91
CA SER A 527 -11.50 -14.72 -50.05
C SER A 527 -10.69 -15.83 -50.74
N THR A 528 -11.35 -16.73 -51.47
CA THR A 528 -10.70 -17.90 -52.08
C THR A 528 -9.73 -17.51 -53.19
N GLU A 529 -10.17 -16.67 -54.13
CA GLU A 529 -9.33 -16.21 -55.26
C GLU A 529 -8.19 -15.31 -54.76
N TRP A 530 -8.48 -14.44 -53.79
CA TRP A 530 -7.47 -13.59 -53.18
C TRP A 530 -6.39 -14.39 -52.45
N MET A 531 -6.78 -15.41 -51.66
CA MET A 531 -5.83 -16.34 -51.02
C MET A 531 -4.99 -17.09 -52.05
N ALA A 532 -5.58 -17.58 -53.14
CA ALA A 532 -4.84 -18.29 -54.19
C ALA A 532 -3.83 -17.39 -54.91
N ARG A 533 -4.16 -16.10 -55.09
CA ARG A 533 -3.21 -15.10 -55.60
C ARG A 533 -2.08 -14.83 -54.60
N LEU A 534 -2.43 -14.55 -53.34
CA LEU A 534 -1.44 -14.32 -52.29
C LEU A 534 -0.51 -15.51 -52.10
N ALA A 535 -1.01 -16.75 -52.13
CA ALA A 535 -0.19 -17.94 -52.01
C ALA A 535 0.89 -18.07 -53.11
N ARG A 536 0.68 -17.47 -54.29
CA ARG A 536 1.69 -17.44 -55.38
C ARG A 536 2.71 -16.32 -55.22
N GLU A 537 2.31 -15.20 -54.62
CA GLU A 537 3.13 -13.99 -54.45
C GLU A 537 3.85 -13.95 -53.08
N TRP A 538 3.38 -14.73 -52.10
CA TRP A 538 3.85 -14.69 -50.72
C TRP A 538 5.16 -15.43 -50.54
N THR A 539 6.15 -14.72 -50.01
CA THR A 539 7.36 -15.35 -49.51
C THR A 539 7.15 -15.71 -48.03
N PRO A 540 7.28 -16.99 -47.63
CA PRO A 540 7.08 -17.39 -46.24
C PRO A 540 7.97 -16.62 -45.28
N LEU A 541 7.37 -16.06 -44.22
CA LEU A 541 8.11 -15.32 -43.18
C LEU A 541 8.54 -16.28 -42.09
N ARG A 542 9.78 -16.16 -41.61
CA ARG A 542 10.36 -17.02 -40.56
C ARG A 542 11.01 -16.17 -39.49
N PHE A 543 10.83 -16.54 -38.23
CA PHE A 543 11.48 -15.89 -37.09
C PHE A 543 11.50 -16.80 -35.84
N GLN A 544 12.36 -16.47 -34.88
CA GLN A 544 12.40 -17.15 -33.59
C GLN A 544 11.29 -16.63 -32.65
N LEU A 545 10.54 -17.56 -32.06
CA LEU A 545 9.60 -17.29 -30.98
C LEU A 545 10.36 -17.31 -29.65
N GLU A 546 10.78 -16.14 -29.19
CA GLU A 546 11.62 -15.98 -28.01
C GLU A 546 10.85 -15.45 -26.79
N SER A 547 9.65 -14.90 -26.99
CA SER A 547 8.83 -14.33 -25.92
C SER A 547 7.33 -14.36 -26.25
N LEU A 548 6.51 -14.26 -25.20
CA LEU A 548 5.10 -13.89 -25.32
C LEU A 548 4.86 -12.49 -24.77
N SER A 549 3.88 -11.79 -25.34
CA SER A 549 3.53 -10.44 -24.95
C SER A 549 2.16 -10.39 -24.27
N VAL A 550 2.07 -9.65 -23.17
CA VAL A 550 0.79 -9.23 -22.61
C VAL A 550 0.42 -7.89 -23.26
N ILE A 551 -0.67 -7.90 -24.03
CA ILE A 551 -1.16 -6.71 -24.74
C ILE A 551 -2.49 -6.25 -24.16
N ALA A 552 -2.68 -4.94 -24.04
CA ALA A 552 -3.90 -4.31 -23.57
C ALA A 552 -4.45 -3.30 -24.58
N ARG A 553 -5.77 -3.12 -24.58
CA ARG A 553 -6.45 -2.16 -25.46
C ARG A 553 -6.35 -0.74 -24.88
N ALA A 554 -5.81 0.19 -25.65
CA ALA A 554 -5.73 1.61 -25.29
C ALA A 554 -7.03 2.37 -25.65
N PRO A 555 -7.47 3.39 -24.86
CA PRO A 555 -8.55 4.29 -25.25
C PRO A 555 -8.21 5.08 -26.52
N GLY A 556 -9.17 5.25 -27.44
CA GLY A 556 -9.02 6.13 -28.61
C GLY A 556 -8.46 5.51 -29.89
N CYS A 557 -8.05 4.23 -29.85
CA CYS A 557 -7.47 3.36 -30.90
C CYS A 557 -5.94 3.15 -30.79
N GLY A 558 -5.55 1.89 -30.53
CA GLY A 558 -4.18 1.45 -30.27
C GLY A 558 -4.13 0.28 -29.28
N PHE A 559 -2.91 -0.15 -28.96
CA PHE A 559 -2.63 -1.16 -27.95
C PHE A 559 -1.40 -0.74 -27.12
N ASP A 560 -1.40 -1.18 -25.87
CA ASP A 560 -0.25 -1.07 -24.96
C ASP A 560 0.38 -2.45 -24.80
N LEU A 561 1.72 -2.50 -24.84
CA LEU A 561 2.49 -3.67 -24.47
C LEU A 561 2.78 -3.58 -22.97
N LEU A 562 2.08 -4.39 -22.17
CA LEU A 562 2.25 -4.38 -20.71
C LEU A 562 3.52 -5.12 -20.29
N ALA A 563 3.85 -6.21 -20.98
CA ALA A 563 5.06 -6.99 -20.75
C ALA A 563 5.43 -7.85 -21.96
N ALA A 564 6.73 -8.10 -22.14
CA ALA A 564 7.26 -9.15 -23.00
C ALA A 564 8.02 -10.15 -22.13
N ILE A 565 7.56 -11.39 -22.10
CA ILE A 565 8.01 -12.43 -21.18
C ILE A 565 8.81 -13.46 -21.96
N PRO A 566 10.12 -13.61 -21.70
CA PRO A 566 10.98 -14.51 -22.46
C PRO A 566 10.64 -15.98 -22.21
N ILE A 567 10.83 -16.80 -23.25
CA ILE A 567 10.67 -18.26 -23.20
C ILE A 567 12.02 -18.88 -22.84
N GLY A 568 12.04 -19.78 -21.86
CA GLY A 568 13.23 -20.51 -21.44
C GLY A 568 14.21 -19.73 -20.54
N ALA A 569 13.88 -18.51 -20.11
CA ALA A 569 14.73 -17.75 -19.19
C ALA A 569 14.48 -18.13 -17.71
N PRO A 570 15.52 -18.37 -16.89
CA PRO A 570 15.35 -18.59 -15.46
C PRO A 570 14.82 -17.33 -14.76
N GLN A 571 14.07 -17.53 -13.65
CA GLN A 571 13.40 -16.48 -12.86
C GLN A 571 14.31 -15.25 -12.61
N ALA A 572 15.60 -15.50 -12.29
CA ALA A 572 16.60 -14.50 -11.96
C ALA A 572 16.95 -13.50 -13.09
N LEU A 573 16.83 -13.88 -14.37
CA LEU A 573 17.09 -12.96 -15.50
C LEU A 573 15.91 -11.99 -15.71
N SER A 574 14.70 -12.43 -15.36
CA SER A 574 13.50 -11.58 -15.39
C SER A 574 13.39 -10.71 -14.14
N ASP A 575 13.91 -11.13 -12.99
CA ASP A 575 14.02 -10.29 -11.79
C ASP A 575 14.96 -9.10 -12.05
N ALA A 576 16.01 -9.29 -12.86
CA ALA A 576 16.88 -8.20 -13.33
C ALA A 576 16.16 -7.23 -14.31
N LEU A 577 15.25 -7.73 -15.14
CA LEU A 577 14.39 -6.90 -16.02
C LEU A 577 13.19 -6.27 -15.28
N ALA A 578 12.76 -6.87 -14.16
CA ALA A 578 11.76 -6.31 -13.24
C ALA A 578 12.36 -5.24 -12.31
N ALA A 579 13.67 -5.32 -12.01
CA ALA A 579 14.41 -4.27 -11.30
C ALA A 579 14.42 -2.94 -12.07
N SER A 580 14.32 -2.95 -13.41
CA SER A 580 14.11 -1.72 -14.22
C SER A 580 12.76 -1.02 -14.00
N GLY A 581 11.85 -1.61 -13.19
CA GLY A 581 10.63 -0.97 -12.69
C GLY A 581 10.73 -0.49 -11.24
N GLN A 582 11.89 -0.64 -10.58
CA GLN A 582 12.14 -0.12 -9.23
C GLN A 582 12.60 1.33 -9.29
N LEU A 583 12.17 2.12 -8.30
CA LEU A 583 12.68 3.47 -8.12
C LEU A 583 14.16 3.42 -7.77
N ALA A 584 14.97 4.20 -8.46
CA ALA A 584 16.36 4.37 -8.14
C ALA A 584 16.50 5.27 -6.91
N HIS A 585 17.32 4.85 -5.95
CA HIS A 585 17.58 5.58 -4.71
C HIS A 585 19.05 6.01 -4.67
N GLY A 586 19.30 7.30 -4.37
CA GLY A 586 20.64 7.90 -4.32
C GLY A 586 20.90 8.91 -5.44
N GLU A 587 22.15 9.36 -5.57
CA GLU A 587 22.55 10.20 -6.71
C GLU A 587 22.52 9.39 -8.03
N PRO A 588 22.19 10.03 -9.17
CA PRO A 588 22.10 9.33 -10.44
C PRO A 588 23.44 8.67 -10.83
N PRO A 589 23.43 7.39 -11.25
CA PRO A 589 24.64 6.73 -11.76
C PRO A 589 25.20 7.52 -12.94
N GLY A 590 26.46 7.94 -12.85
CA GLY A 590 27.12 8.71 -13.91
C GLY A 590 27.15 10.24 -13.69
N LEU A 591 26.40 10.78 -12.72
CA LEU A 591 26.40 12.23 -12.45
C LEU A 591 27.76 12.74 -11.94
N GLU A 592 28.41 12.01 -11.02
CA GLU A 592 29.76 12.35 -10.56
C GLU A 592 30.78 12.27 -11.69
N GLN A 593 30.67 11.26 -12.55
CA GLN A 593 31.56 11.09 -13.70
C GLN A 593 31.34 12.19 -14.76
N LEU A 594 30.09 12.63 -14.96
CA LEU A 594 29.76 13.77 -15.81
C LEU A 594 30.34 15.08 -15.24
N ARG A 595 30.18 15.31 -13.94
CA ARG A 595 30.77 16.46 -13.21
C ARG A 595 32.30 16.43 -13.21
N ALA A 596 32.90 15.24 -13.28
CA ALA A 596 34.35 15.11 -13.42
C ALA A 596 34.83 15.35 -14.86
N ALA A 597 33.99 15.03 -15.86
CA ALA A 597 34.31 15.20 -17.28
C ALA A 597 34.08 16.64 -17.79
N SER A 598 33.34 17.47 -17.05
CA SER A 598 33.15 18.89 -17.38
C SER A 598 33.17 19.76 -16.12
N PRO A 599 33.95 20.86 -16.09
CA PRO A 599 33.97 21.79 -14.95
C PRO A 599 32.73 22.70 -14.87
N LEU A 600 31.79 22.56 -15.81
CA LEU A 600 30.59 23.38 -15.86
C LEU A 600 29.55 22.93 -14.80
N PRO A 601 28.79 23.87 -14.22
CA PRO A 601 27.79 23.54 -13.22
C PRO A 601 26.63 22.73 -13.83
N LEU A 602 26.44 21.51 -13.35
CA LEU A 602 25.38 20.60 -13.76
C LEU A 602 24.70 20.01 -12.52
N GLU A 603 23.39 20.19 -12.43
CA GLU A 603 22.57 19.73 -11.30
C GLU A 603 21.49 18.77 -11.78
N PRO A 604 21.19 17.68 -11.04
CA PRO A 604 20.16 16.74 -11.45
C PRO A 604 18.78 17.39 -11.50
N PHE A 605 18.00 17.01 -12.51
CA PHE A 605 16.67 17.51 -12.83
C PHE A 605 15.71 16.32 -13.08
N GLY A 606 14.44 16.61 -13.36
CA GLY A 606 13.47 15.61 -13.79
C GLY A 606 13.20 14.50 -12.78
N SER A 607 13.04 13.28 -13.29
CA SER A 607 12.61 12.10 -12.52
C SER A 607 13.53 11.74 -11.34
N TRP A 608 14.84 12.00 -11.46
CA TRP A 608 15.82 11.74 -10.40
C TRP A 608 15.72 12.74 -9.25
N ARG A 609 15.53 14.04 -9.54
CA ARG A 609 15.33 15.07 -8.50
C ARG A 609 14.02 14.87 -7.73
N LEU A 610 13.00 14.34 -8.40
CA LEU A 610 11.69 14.05 -7.83
C LEU A 610 11.62 12.70 -7.09
N GLY A 611 12.73 11.94 -7.03
CA GLY A 611 12.79 10.64 -6.36
C GLY A 611 11.93 9.56 -7.01
N CYS A 612 11.60 9.73 -8.30
CA CYS A 612 10.73 8.84 -9.06
C CYS A 612 11.39 8.21 -10.30
N ALA A 613 12.71 8.38 -10.46
CA ALA A 613 13.49 7.75 -11.54
C ALA A 613 13.48 6.23 -11.39
N LEU A 614 13.43 5.51 -12.51
CA LEU A 614 13.54 4.05 -12.54
C LEU A 614 15.00 3.63 -12.73
N ILE A 615 15.37 2.43 -12.28
CA ILE A 615 16.69 1.87 -12.56
C ILE A 615 16.88 1.77 -14.08
N GLY A 616 17.84 2.53 -14.61
CA GLY A 616 18.12 2.63 -16.05
C GLY A 616 17.47 3.81 -16.79
N SER A 617 16.79 4.72 -16.08
CA SER A 617 16.32 6.00 -16.64
C SER A 617 17.48 6.87 -17.14
N ASP A 618 17.23 7.63 -18.21
CA ASP A 618 18.15 8.66 -18.71
C ASP A 618 18.44 9.71 -17.60
N LEU A 619 19.60 10.36 -17.66
CA LEU A 619 20.00 11.38 -16.70
C LEU A 619 19.57 12.77 -17.18
N ASP A 620 18.56 13.35 -16.54
CA ASP A 620 18.16 14.73 -16.79
C ASP A 620 18.97 15.66 -15.88
N VAL A 621 19.63 16.67 -16.46
CA VAL A 621 20.36 17.70 -15.72
C VAL A 621 19.95 19.08 -16.19
N TRP A 622 19.97 20.04 -15.26
CA TRP A 622 19.81 21.45 -15.59
C TRP A 622 21.11 22.21 -15.35
N ALA A 623 21.35 23.19 -16.23
CA ALA A 623 22.54 24.02 -16.25
C ALA A 623 22.16 25.49 -15.99
N PRO A 624 22.65 26.13 -14.90
CA PRO A 624 22.42 27.55 -14.67
C PRO A 624 23.24 28.39 -15.68
N LEU A 625 22.55 29.22 -16.46
CA LEU A 625 23.18 30.24 -17.31
C LEU A 625 23.50 31.47 -16.47
N THR A 626 24.70 32.03 -16.63
CA THR A 626 25.05 33.33 -16.03
C THR A 626 24.61 34.49 -16.93
N ASP A 627 24.46 35.69 -16.37
CA ASP A 627 24.05 36.89 -17.11
C ASP A 627 24.82 37.07 -18.43
N GLY A 628 24.08 37.07 -19.54
CA GLY A 628 24.62 37.24 -20.90
C GLY A 628 25.04 35.95 -21.62
N GLN A 629 24.91 34.77 -21.00
CA GLN A 629 25.06 33.48 -21.69
C GLN A 629 23.74 33.03 -22.34
N ASP A 630 23.83 32.51 -23.56
CA ASP A 630 22.72 31.80 -24.21
C ASP A 630 22.90 30.28 -24.12
N ALA A 631 21.78 29.56 -24.18
CA ALA A 631 21.73 28.10 -24.02
C ALA A 631 22.60 27.36 -25.04
N LEU A 632 22.61 27.80 -26.31
CA LEU A 632 23.37 27.15 -27.37
C LEU A 632 24.88 27.36 -27.20
N GLY A 633 25.28 28.54 -26.73
CA GLY A 633 26.66 28.86 -26.36
C GLY A 633 27.15 27.99 -25.21
N TYR A 634 26.33 27.81 -24.17
CA TYR A 634 26.66 26.90 -23.07
C TYR A 634 26.80 25.45 -23.56
N TYR A 635 25.86 24.97 -24.39
CA TYR A 635 25.93 23.63 -24.99
C TYR A 635 27.19 23.43 -25.82
N GLY A 636 27.60 24.43 -26.60
CA GLY A 636 28.84 24.38 -27.38
C GLY A 636 30.09 24.20 -26.49
N VAL A 637 30.17 24.92 -25.36
CA VAL A 637 31.28 24.78 -24.41
C VAL A 637 31.24 23.41 -23.73
N LEU A 638 30.07 22.96 -23.27
CA LEU A 638 29.91 21.66 -22.62
C LEU A 638 30.35 20.51 -23.53
N CYS A 639 29.89 20.50 -24.79
CA CYS A 639 30.27 19.47 -25.73
C CYS A 639 31.77 19.49 -26.04
N ALA A 640 32.39 20.66 -26.17
CA ALA A 640 33.84 20.78 -26.38
C ALA A 640 34.67 20.27 -25.18
N GLU A 641 34.18 20.40 -23.94
CA GLU A 641 34.79 19.80 -22.75
C GLU A 641 34.65 18.27 -22.77
N LEU A 642 33.46 17.76 -23.08
CA LEU A 642 33.20 16.31 -23.13
C LEU A 642 33.93 15.60 -24.28
N GLU A 643 34.12 16.29 -25.41
CA GLU A 643 34.98 15.84 -26.51
C GLU A 643 36.45 15.81 -26.08
N ARG A 644 36.94 16.84 -25.38
CA ARG A 644 38.32 16.87 -24.84
C ARG A 644 38.57 15.77 -23.80
N ALA A 645 37.56 15.45 -23.00
CA ALA A 645 37.58 14.31 -22.08
C ALA A 645 37.49 12.94 -22.78
N GLY A 646 37.19 12.91 -24.09
CA GLY A 646 37.08 11.68 -24.89
C GLY A 646 35.83 10.84 -24.58
N VAL A 647 34.82 11.44 -23.94
CA VAL A 647 33.63 10.74 -23.47
C VAL A 647 32.41 10.95 -24.38
N LEU A 648 32.38 12.01 -25.20
CA LEU A 648 31.24 12.29 -26.09
C LEU A 648 31.18 11.33 -27.28
N ARG A 649 30.01 10.71 -27.52
CA ARG A 649 29.75 9.82 -28.67
C ARG A 649 28.80 10.43 -29.69
N GLU A 650 27.66 10.93 -29.23
CA GLU A 650 26.68 11.62 -30.07
C GLU A 650 26.14 12.83 -29.30
N GLN A 651 25.81 13.89 -30.04
CA GLN A 651 25.13 15.06 -29.52
C GLN A 651 23.98 15.45 -30.44
N ARG A 652 22.87 15.90 -29.86
CA ARG A 652 21.73 16.43 -30.63
C ARG A 652 21.01 17.52 -29.85
N VAL A 653 20.77 18.65 -30.50
CA VAL A 653 19.95 19.72 -29.91
C VAL A 653 18.52 19.59 -30.45
N ALA A 654 17.55 19.45 -29.55
CA ALA A 654 16.14 19.51 -29.87
C ALA A 654 15.68 20.99 -29.89
N PRO A 655 15.09 21.48 -30.98
CA PRO A 655 14.64 22.87 -31.09
C PRO A 655 13.37 23.11 -30.25
N GLY A 656 13.26 24.30 -29.65
CA GLY A 656 12.11 24.73 -28.86
C GLY A 656 12.37 26.08 -28.17
N ASP A 657 11.37 26.63 -27.48
CA ASP A 657 11.49 27.89 -26.71
C ASP A 657 12.52 27.79 -25.57
N ALA A 658 12.77 26.57 -25.09
CA ALA A 658 13.91 26.19 -24.26
C ALA A 658 14.60 24.99 -24.95
N PRO A 659 15.68 25.19 -25.73
CA PRO A 659 16.30 24.12 -26.49
C PRO A 659 16.93 23.10 -25.54
N LEU A 660 16.76 21.80 -25.83
CA LEU A 660 17.27 20.70 -25.00
C LEU A 660 18.45 20.04 -25.70
N LEU A 661 19.57 19.87 -25.01
CA LEU A 661 20.75 19.16 -25.52
C LEU A 661 20.72 17.71 -25.06
N ARG A 662 20.75 16.76 -25.99
CA ARG A 662 20.88 15.33 -25.71
C ARG A 662 22.29 14.85 -26.01
N LEU A 663 22.85 14.08 -25.10
CA LEU A 663 24.22 13.56 -25.17
C LEU A 663 24.22 12.04 -24.96
N ASP A 664 24.91 11.33 -25.84
CA ASP A 664 25.32 9.96 -25.59
C ASP A 664 26.80 9.96 -25.19
N LEU A 665 27.10 9.49 -23.98
CA LEU A 665 28.44 9.48 -23.40
C LEU A 665 28.94 8.06 -23.20
N ALA A 666 30.24 7.84 -23.39
CA ALA A 666 30.94 6.61 -23.04
C ALA A 666 31.82 6.85 -21.83
N LEU A 667 31.27 6.59 -20.64
CA LEU A 667 31.97 6.78 -19.36
C LEU A 667 32.58 5.45 -18.87
N PRO A 668 33.57 5.50 -17.95
CA PRO A 668 34.19 4.29 -17.38
C PRO A 668 33.22 3.32 -16.68
N GLY A 669 32.05 3.82 -16.24
CA GLY A 669 30.99 3.03 -15.61
C GLY A 669 29.93 2.47 -16.57
N GLY A 670 30.04 2.73 -17.88
CA GLY A 670 29.08 2.32 -18.90
C GLY A 670 28.59 3.49 -19.78
N PRO A 671 27.85 3.21 -20.86
CA PRO A 671 27.24 4.25 -21.68
C PRO A 671 26.15 4.99 -20.87
N LEU A 672 26.11 6.32 -21.00
CA LEU A 672 25.17 7.17 -20.29
C LEU A 672 24.49 8.14 -21.26
N ARG A 673 23.16 8.22 -21.19
CA ARG A 673 22.37 9.25 -21.87
C ARG A 673 22.06 10.39 -20.93
N VAL A 674 22.29 11.61 -21.42
CA VAL A 674 22.09 12.83 -20.63
C VAL A 674 21.28 13.84 -21.43
N ASP A 675 20.17 14.30 -20.86
CA ASP A 675 19.38 15.42 -21.37
C ASP A 675 19.71 16.66 -20.52
N VAL A 676 20.23 17.71 -21.17
CA VAL A 676 20.72 18.94 -20.54
C VAL A 676 19.80 20.09 -20.90
N LEU A 677 19.23 20.73 -19.89
CA LEU A 677 18.42 21.95 -20.01
C LEU A 677 19.14 23.16 -19.41
N ALA A 678 19.53 24.11 -20.24
CA ALA A 678 20.12 25.37 -19.79
C ALA A 678 19.03 26.41 -19.45
N TRP A 679 19.14 27.05 -18.30
CA TRP A 679 18.14 28.01 -17.80
C TRP A 679 18.78 29.20 -17.09
N ALA A 680 18.22 30.41 -17.28
CA ALA A 680 18.80 31.67 -16.78
C ALA A 680 18.57 31.95 -15.29
N GLU A 681 17.64 31.25 -14.64
CA GLU A 681 17.34 31.44 -13.21
C GLU A 681 18.04 30.38 -12.34
N ALA A 682 18.30 30.72 -11.08
CA ALA A 682 18.93 29.83 -10.09
C ALA A 682 18.13 28.54 -9.79
N ALA A 683 16.89 28.46 -10.28
CA ALA A 683 16.10 27.24 -10.35
C ALA A 683 15.17 27.31 -11.58
N PRO A 684 14.85 26.19 -12.24
CA PRO A 684 13.93 26.18 -13.37
C PRO A 684 12.49 26.49 -12.92
N PRO A 685 11.62 27.05 -13.78
CA PRO A 685 10.27 27.46 -13.42
C PRO A 685 9.41 26.24 -13.04
N ALA A 686 8.54 26.39 -12.05
CA ALA A 686 7.61 25.32 -11.63
C ALA A 686 6.72 24.80 -12.79
N GLN A 687 6.48 25.62 -13.81
CA GLN A 687 5.76 25.22 -15.02
C GLN A 687 6.57 24.28 -15.91
N VAL A 688 7.91 24.40 -15.96
CA VAL A 688 8.79 23.43 -16.64
C VAL A 688 8.88 22.14 -15.82
N VAL A 689 8.94 22.25 -14.49
CA VAL A 689 8.90 21.12 -13.54
C VAL A 689 7.58 20.34 -13.63
N ALA A 690 6.47 21.01 -13.94
CA ALA A 690 5.16 20.39 -14.13
C ALA A 690 4.90 19.93 -15.58
N ALA A 691 5.51 20.58 -16.58
CA ALA A 691 5.29 20.31 -18.00
C ALA A 691 5.91 19.01 -18.52
N GLU A 692 6.83 18.37 -17.78
CA GLU A 692 7.26 17.00 -18.10
C GLU A 692 6.16 15.95 -17.88
N ARG A 693 5.03 16.34 -17.28
CA ARG A 693 3.78 15.61 -17.41
C ARG A 693 2.91 16.24 -18.51
N LEU A 694 3.23 15.94 -19.78
CA LEU A 694 2.34 15.67 -20.95
C LEU A 694 3.02 16.07 -22.29
N PRO A 695 2.76 15.42 -23.45
CA PRO A 695 2.31 14.07 -23.76
C PRO A 695 3.36 13.29 -24.61
N ALA A 696 3.25 11.97 -24.65
CA ALA A 696 3.99 11.12 -25.61
C ALA A 696 3.54 11.33 -27.07
N ALA A 697 3.77 12.50 -27.66
CA ALA A 697 3.75 12.83 -29.09
C ALA A 697 4.30 14.26 -29.23
N ALA A 698 5.43 14.54 -29.87
CA ALA A 698 5.73 14.20 -31.26
C ALA A 698 7.25 14.08 -31.52
N GLY A 699 7.63 13.07 -32.30
CA GLY A 699 8.70 13.18 -33.30
C GLY A 699 10.17 13.02 -32.88
N GLY A 700 10.61 11.78 -32.60
CA GLY A 700 12.03 11.39 -32.64
C GLY A 700 12.26 9.92 -32.23
N ARG A 701 12.54 9.04 -33.21
CA ARG A 701 12.71 7.56 -33.13
C ARG A 701 14.07 7.18 -32.49
N TRP A 702 14.23 6.24 -31.52
CA TRP A 702 14.05 4.76 -31.39
C TRP A 702 15.16 3.89 -32.03
N PRO A 703 15.58 2.74 -31.44
CA PRO A 703 14.94 1.42 -31.73
C PRO A 703 14.83 0.49 -30.49
N ALA A 704 13.86 -0.42 -30.31
CA ALA A 704 12.91 -1.12 -31.16
C ALA A 704 11.68 -1.46 -30.27
N ALA A 705 10.40 -1.17 -30.57
CA ALA A 705 9.58 -1.87 -31.55
C ALA A 705 8.10 -1.45 -31.44
N ARG A 706 7.73 -0.28 -31.99
CA ARG A 706 6.38 -0.07 -32.53
C ARG A 706 6.42 -0.36 -34.02
N LEU A 707 5.57 -1.25 -34.49
CA LEU A 707 5.19 -1.27 -35.91
C LEU A 707 3.69 -1.04 -36.00
N ALA A 708 3.32 -0.23 -36.96
CA ALA A 708 2.06 -0.23 -37.68
C ALA A 708 2.29 0.85 -38.72
N LEU A 709 2.70 0.39 -39.91
CA LEU A 709 3.17 1.10 -41.09
C LEU A 709 4.62 1.57 -41.12
#